data_AF-A0A316ZCV8-F1
#
_entry.id   AF-A0A316ZCV8-F1
#
_cell.length_a   1.000
_cell.length_b   1.000
_cell.length_c   1.000
_cell.angle_alpha   90.00
_cell.angle_beta   90.00
_cell.angle_gamma   90.00
#
_symmetry.space_group_name_H-M   'P 1'
#
loop_
_entity.id
_entity.type
_entity.pdbx_description
1 polymer ?
#
loop_
_entity_poly.entity_id
_entity_poly.type
_entity_poly.pdbx_seq_one_letter_code
_entity_poly.pdbx_strand_id
1 'polypeptide(L)'
;MPSSSVPGATRTGTELCVLLPWGSIVIFIENDVMLRLPNLIGPELAALAAPADMAHIVSTEGIDPTEDASPKRNEQEPFDAARFGARSAACAALRALTRMSETEMLRLRPAFREVCLSKEGVALIEEEGTAYMPSVAYTILQRTMQAEGHCFADVASARVAQPVLLAVHRMLMDTPSRFVADDIAHRSSHRFSLRSDREREAIETVDEWVRAPKGSTEWRNLEGFGQRAKEVLAWRAKLGGETMPADEPERVELEAEAGPGVQWRQTDHVILRFLRSTLSTRRSLQGYEYLSIAMDVLKRAGADVTVQPVAHRLQHPERSFTDVPRDLVPYGRDTGDAGIDHQGALVVRFLQAVGEMPPWEDHALLQVGVDFTTNERDAPSETPQPTPRPKLALHEAEMERFDFEQLPVHVIDDPTAHELDDGISIERVAGKDEIWIHVHVADPTSIMDPADDLARRARRQHNTLYLPEGRWPLLPDEMLQAGRLSLGSKSETEEQREERQKHGLCALTFSARVDAQGKVQEYCVRPSIVHNVQITTYDEVSAALEVDGTSDLHVLQRFARAMLHQRVANSSIASNMPGPNFTLSPVPLPGAPATPSTQTLFRGFPKIDIGMLSLEPPAWSKAQDLVSECMLLAGRVAGACAADRGVPLVYRSQEAPEAAAAAKLRGLRDEDGNMSWLTLLRSGVRLAPGNASHAPAPHFALGISPALDDAAAHGGYARSTSPLRRYPDIVAHWQLKASLAGRTAPWSQERLEADMPRMARMDAWSRSLERRVRYFWMALGLRRLLDAPPGSLTPEEQALLGPLDAVVALPDVRINPSRLDARVRVFVPQLGINAECGWHRSIAAAELGAPLKVRLHDVVRAGVRSSVIVVPEHWNA
;
A
#
# COMPACT_ATOMS: atom_id res chain seq x y z
N MET A 1 -40.12 24.32 2.94
CA MET A 1 -39.51 24.22 1.59
C MET A 1 -38.02 24.49 1.74
N PRO A 2 -37.18 23.46 1.99
CA PRO A 2 -35.74 23.64 2.07
C PRO A 2 -35.09 23.33 0.72
N SER A 3 -34.28 24.27 0.24
CA SER A 3 -33.58 24.27 -1.03
C SER A 3 -32.38 23.33 -1.03
N SER A 4 -32.44 22.39 -1.98
CA SER A 4 -31.37 21.62 -2.63
C SER A 4 -29.91 22.05 -2.39
N SER A 5 -29.14 21.16 -1.76
CA SER A 5 -27.69 21.09 -1.83
C SER A 5 -27.24 20.42 -3.14
N VAL A 6 -26.40 21.08 -3.92
CA VAL A 6 -25.73 20.52 -5.11
C VAL A 6 -24.48 19.72 -4.65
N PRO A 7 -24.31 18.44 -5.04
CA PRO A 7 -23.17 17.62 -4.65
C PRO A 7 -22.10 17.53 -5.76
N GLY A 8 -20.86 17.94 -5.47
CA GLY A 8 -19.71 17.79 -6.37
C GLY A 8 -18.39 17.80 -5.60
N ALA A 9 -17.50 16.85 -5.90
CA ALA A 9 -16.21 16.58 -5.25
C ALA A 9 -16.27 16.07 -3.79
N THR A 10 -16.50 14.76 -3.62
CA THR A 10 -16.25 14.07 -2.35
C THR A 10 -14.76 14.07 -2.02
N ARG A 11 -14.34 14.97 -1.12
CA ARG A 11 -13.15 14.78 -0.31
C ARG A 11 -13.36 13.51 0.53
N THR A 12 -12.50 12.51 0.36
CA THR A 12 -12.62 11.18 1.01
C THR A 12 -12.12 11.19 2.46
N GLY A 13 -12.32 12.28 3.20
CA GLY A 13 -11.93 12.40 4.59
C GLY A 13 -12.98 13.18 5.35
N THR A 14 -13.19 12.81 6.61
CA THR A 14 -14.02 13.58 7.53
C THR A 14 -13.48 15.01 7.55
N GLU A 15 -14.31 16.00 7.22
CA GLU A 15 -13.92 17.41 7.33
C GLU A 15 -13.79 17.75 8.81
N LEU A 16 -12.59 18.10 9.24
CA LEU A 16 -12.31 18.58 10.60
C LEU A 16 -12.28 20.09 10.61
N CYS A 17 -13.18 20.67 11.40
CA CYS A 17 -13.08 22.07 11.79
C CYS A 17 -11.99 22.20 12.87
N VAL A 18 -10.86 22.83 12.52
CA VAL A 18 -9.77 23.10 13.46
C VAL A 18 -9.76 24.59 13.78
N LEU A 19 -9.79 24.90 15.07
CA LEU A 19 -9.57 26.25 15.56
C LEU A 19 -8.07 26.53 15.69
N LEU A 20 -7.59 27.55 14.99
CA LEU A 20 -6.20 27.98 15.02
C LEU A 20 -5.91 28.88 16.25
N PRO A 21 -4.64 29.00 16.69
CA PRO A 21 -4.27 29.76 17.89
C PRO A 21 -4.66 31.24 17.88
N TRP A 22 -4.88 31.82 16.70
CA TRP A 22 -5.33 33.20 16.50
C TRP A 22 -6.85 33.36 16.31
N GLY A 23 -7.62 32.28 16.52
CA GLY A 23 -9.08 32.31 16.56
C GLY A 23 -9.79 32.03 15.23
N SER A 24 -9.04 31.85 14.13
CA SER A 24 -9.62 31.42 12.85
C SER A 24 -10.02 29.94 12.91
N ILE A 25 -11.19 29.60 12.37
CA ILE A 25 -11.57 28.21 12.09
C ILE A 25 -11.21 27.92 10.65
N VAL A 26 -10.54 26.78 10.45
CA VAL A 26 -10.18 26.27 9.14
C VAL A 26 -10.71 24.85 9.02
N ILE A 27 -11.30 24.53 7.86
CA ILE A 27 -11.61 23.14 7.52
C ILE A 27 -10.33 22.51 7.03
N PHE A 28 -9.89 21.51 7.75
CA PHE A 28 -8.92 20.55 7.27
C PHE A 28 -9.67 19.30 6.83
N ILE A 29 -9.23 18.68 5.75
CA ILE A 29 -9.55 17.28 5.55
C ILE A 29 -8.85 16.54 6.70
N GLU A 30 -9.42 15.46 7.22
CA GLU A 30 -8.73 14.56 8.16
C GLU A 30 -7.28 14.24 7.74
N ASN A 31 -7.08 14.21 6.43
CA ASN A 31 -5.80 14.08 5.76
C ASN A 31 -4.98 15.37 5.64
N ASP A 32 -5.15 16.36 6.50
CA ASP A 32 -4.29 17.55 6.55
C ASP A 32 -3.70 17.77 7.97
N VAL A 33 -4.31 17.18 9.01
CA VAL A 33 -3.87 17.35 10.40
C VAL A 33 -2.72 16.41 10.73
N MET A 34 -1.54 16.97 10.97
CA MET A 34 -0.27 16.24 11.10
C MET A 34 -0.06 15.45 12.40
N LEU A 35 -0.59 15.97 13.51
CA LEU A 35 -0.46 15.37 14.83
C LEU A 35 -1.74 15.64 15.62
N ARG A 36 -2.34 14.60 16.24
CA ARG A 36 -3.47 14.75 17.15
C ARG A 36 -3.01 14.55 18.59
N LEU A 37 -3.20 15.56 19.43
CA LEU A 37 -2.87 15.44 20.86
C LEU A 37 -4.10 14.97 21.64
N PRO A 38 -4.04 13.83 22.35
CA PRO A 38 -5.18 13.27 23.06
C PRO A 38 -5.72 14.26 24.09
N ASN A 39 -7.03 14.53 24.09
CA ASN A 39 -7.71 15.39 25.06
C ASN A 39 -7.17 16.84 25.14
N LEU A 40 -6.54 17.37 24.09
CA LEU A 40 -6.07 18.76 24.09
C LEU A 40 -7.24 19.75 24.14
N ILE A 41 -8.22 19.54 23.26
CA ILE A 41 -9.50 20.22 23.26
C ILE A 41 -10.56 19.15 23.55
N GLY A 42 -11.25 19.27 24.68
CA GLY A 42 -12.31 18.32 25.03
C GLY A 42 -13.47 18.35 24.03
N PRO A 43 -14.20 17.25 23.83
CA PRO A 43 -15.27 17.14 22.83
C PRO A 43 -16.38 18.19 23.03
N GLU A 44 -16.74 18.50 24.27
CA GLU A 44 -17.72 19.54 24.59
C GLU A 44 -17.23 20.94 24.18
N LEU A 45 -15.97 21.25 24.48
CA LEU A 45 -15.36 22.54 24.11
C LEU A 45 -15.20 22.65 22.58
N ALA A 46 -14.83 21.55 21.91
CA ALA A 46 -14.74 21.49 20.46
C ALA A 46 -16.11 21.70 19.80
N ALA A 47 -17.15 21.04 20.30
CA ALA A 47 -18.52 21.19 19.81
C ALA A 47 -19.06 22.61 20.03
N LEU A 48 -18.77 23.22 21.19
CA LEU A 48 -19.13 24.61 21.49
C LEU A 48 -18.34 25.63 20.66
N ALA A 49 -17.08 25.33 20.33
CA ALA A 49 -16.23 26.19 19.50
C ALA A 49 -16.53 26.08 18.00
N ALA A 50 -17.16 24.97 17.58
CA ALA A 50 -17.53 24.70 16.20
C ALA A 50 -18.43 25.80 15.63
N PRO A 51 -18.32 26.09 14.33
CA PRO A 51 -19.18 27.06 13.66
C PRO A 51 -20.63 26.56 13.63
N ALA A 52 -21.59 27.48 13.75
CA ALA A 52 -23.01 27.11 13.64
C ALA A 52 -23.42 26.73 12.21
N ASP A 53 -22.73 27.31 11.23
CA ASP A 53 -22.92 27.05 9.81
C ASP A 53 -21.54 27.03 9.13
N MET A 54 -21.34 26.03 8.27
CA MET A 54 -20.11 25.85 7.49
C MET A 54 -19.90 27.00 6.48
N ALA A 55 -20.94 27.75 6.14
CA ALA A 55 -20.89 28.90 5.22
C ALA A 55 -20.03 30.07 5.72
N HIS A 56 -19.72 30.14 7.02
CA HIS A 56 -18.90 31.20 7.62
C HIS A 56 -17.41 30.83 7.81
N ILE A 57 -16.98 29.68 7.30
CA ILE A 57 -15.61 29.18 7.48
C ILE A 57 -14.73 29.59 6.31
N VAL A 58 -13.49 30.01 6.60
CA VAL A 58 -12.50 30.38 5.59
C VAL A 58 -11.62 29.16 5.28
N SER A 59 -11.68 28.65 4.05
CA SER A 59 -10.75 27.62 3.56
C SER A 59 -9.38 28.26 3.30
N THR A 60 -8.31 27.67 3.85
CA THR A 60 -6.92 28.10 3.59
C THR A 60 -6.25 27.33 2.47
N GLU A 61 -6.89 26.31 1.91
CA GLU A 61 -6.42 25.71 0.66
C GLU A 61 -6.88 26.62 -0.49
N GLY A 62 -5.93 27.20 -1.22
CA GLY A 62 -6.13 28.13 -2.33
C GLY A 62 -6.76 27.50 -3.58
N ILE A 63 -7.84 26.74 -3.43
CA ILE A 63 -8.74 26.32 -4.52
C ILE A 63 -10.17 26.53 -3.98
N ASP A 64 -10.82 27.56 -4.51
CA ASP A 64 -12.19 27.98 -4.19
C ASP A 64 -13.16 26.81 -4.48
N PRO A 65 -13.96 26.29 -3.53
CA PRO A 65 -14.71 25.05 -3.74
C PRO A 65 -15.97 25.19 -4.60
N THR A 66 -16.37 26.40 -4.99
CA THR A 66 -17.64 26.63 -5.70
C THR A 66 -17.65 27.97 -6.44
N GLU A 67 -17.60 27.95 -7.78
CA GLU A 67 -18.46 28.84 -8.58
C GLU A 67 -19.89 28.27 -8.43
N ASP A 68 -20.58 28.45 -7.30
CA ASP A 68 -21.60 29.49 -7.14
C ASP A 68 -21.83 29.90 -5.66
N ALA A 69 -20.89 29.56 -4.77
CA ALA A 69 -20.93 29.99 -3.38
C ALA A 69 -19.54 30.46 -2.97
N SER A 70 -19.14 31.63 -3.43
CA SER A 70 -18.15 32.41 -2.68
C SER A 70 -18.63 32.38 -1.22
N PRO A 71 -17.82 31.96 -0.21
CA PRO A 71 -18.18 32.20 1.18
C PRO A 71 -18.55 33.67 1.22
N LYS A 72 -19.77 34.01 1.65
CA LYS A 72 -20.28 35.39 1.58
C LYS A 72 -19.22 36.27 2.23
N ARG A 73 -18.37 36.90 1.43
CA ARG A 73 -16.98 37.23 1.82
C ARG A 73 -16.92 38.31 2.90
N ASN A 74 -18.09 38.79 3.33
CA ASN A 74 -18.37 39.88 4.24
C ASN A 74 -19.54 39.62 5.22
N GLU A 75 -20.15 38.43 5.27
CA GLU A 75 -21.16 38.13 6.33
C GLU A 75 -20.46 37.47 7.52
N GLN A 76 -20.20 38.27 8.56
CA GLN A 76 -19.70 37.78 9.84
C GLN A 76 -20.70 36.78 10.43
N GLU A 77 -20.20 35.64 10.90
CA GLU A 77 -20.99 34.71 11.71
C GLU A 77 -21.67 35.49 12.86
N PRO A 78 -22.98 35.29 13.11
CA PRO A 78 -23.67 35.97 14.20
C PRO A 78 -22.92 35.77 15.52
N PHE A 79 -22.70 36.85 16.26
CA PHE A 79 -21.97 36.80 17.51
C PHE A 79 -22.68 35.91 18.53
N ASP A 80 -21.99 34.88 18.99
CA ASP A 80 -22.41 33.97 20.05
C ASP A 80 -21.38 34.00 21.17
N ALA A 81 -21.78 34.49 22.34
CA ALA A 81 -20.89 34.68 23.47
C ALA A 81 -20.32 33.35 24.02
N ALA A 82 -21.09 32.25 23.96
CA ALA A 82 -20.66 30.94 24.42
C ALA A 82 -19.63 30.34 23.47
N ARG A 83 -19.86 30.42 22.15
CA ARG A 83 -18.92 29.99 21.11
C ARG A 83 -17.64 30.82 21.14
N PHE A 84 -17.75 32.14 21.28
CA PHE A 84 -16.57 33.01 21.43
C PHE A 84 -15.76 32.66 22.68
N GLY A 85 -16.43 32.41 23.81
CA GLY A 85 -15.79 31.92 25.03
C GLY A 85 -15.07 30.58 24.83
N ALA A 86 -15.73 29.62 24.15
CA ALA A 86 -15.16 28.31 23.84
C ALA A 86 -13.92 28.43 22.92
N ARG A 87 -13.99 29.26 21.88
CA ARG A 87 -12.86 29.54 20.98
C ARG A 87 -11.69 30.20 21.73
N SER A 88 -11.98 31.17 22.59
CA SER A 88 -10.96 31.82 23.42
C SER A 88 -10.24 30.82 24.34
N ALA A 89 -11.00 29.95 25.00
CA ALA A 89 -10.45 28.89 25.85
C ALA A 89 -9.59 27.89 25.07
N ALA A 90 -10.05 27.44 23.90
CA ALA A 90 -9.28 26.57 23.02
C ALA A 90 -7.99 27.24 22.50
N CYS A 91 -8.04 28.52 22.10
CA CYS A 91 -6.85 29.29 21.71
C CYS A 91 -5.87 29.48 22.89
N ALA A 92 -6.38 29.67 24.11
CA ALA A 92 -5.56 29.76 25.31
C ALA A 92 -4.84 28.43 25.59
N ALA A 93 -5.55 27.30 25.46
CA ALA A 93 -4.98 25.96 25.60
C ALA A 93 -3.88 25.69 24.56
N LEU A 94 -4.12 26.01 23.29
CA LEU A 94 -3.13 25.85 22.21
C LEU A 94 -1.87 26.71 22.43
N ARG A 95 -2.05 27.97 22.85
CA ARG A 95 -0.92 28.87 23.15
C ARG A 95 -0.14 28.41 24.38
N ALA A 96 -0.83 27.95 25.43
CA ALA A 96 -0.20 27.39 26.62
C ALA A 96 0.62 26.15 26.27
N LEU A 97 0.02 25.20 25.55
CA LEU A 97 0.69 24.00 25.06
C LEU A 97 1.94 24.34 24.22
N THR A 98 1.84 25.31 23.30
CA THR A 98 2.97 25.72 22.45
C THR A 98 4.14 26.21 23.30
N ARG A 99 3.88 27.13 24.25
CA ARG A 99 4.93 27.64 25.16
C ARG A 99 5.52 26.57 26.07
N MET A 100 4.66 25.70 26.61
CA MET A 100 5.11 24.59 27.46
C MET A 100 5.96 23.60 26.64
N SER A 101 5.58 23.31 25.39
CA SER A 101 6.35 22.42 24.52
C SER A 101 7.73 22.99 24.19
N GLU A 102 7.88 24.30 24.03
CA GLU A 102 9.20 24.93 23.83
C GLU A 102 10.10 24.77 25.06
N THR A 103 9.52 24.87 26.26
CA THR A 103 10.23 24.64 27.52
C THR A 103 10.66 23.18 27.65
N GLU A 104 9.75 22.23 27.38
CA GLU A 104 10.06 20.80 27.36
C GLU A 104 11.10 20.44 26.30
N MET A 105 11.05 21.05 25.10
CA MET A 105 12.07 20.83 24.07
C MET A 105 13.47 21.17 24.55
N LEU A 106 13.64 22.28 25.28
CA LEU A 106 14.94 22.66 25.84
C LEU A 106 15.41 21.67 26.92
N ARG A 107 14.49 21.24 27.80
CA ARG A 107 14.77 20.27 28.87
C ARG A 107 15.13 18.90 28.31
N LEU A 108 14.39 18.41 27.32
CA LEU A 108 14.54 17.07 26.76
C LEU A 108 15.69 16.97 25.74
N ARG A 109 16.20 18.10 25.21
CA ARG A 109 17.23 18.13 24.16
C ARG A 109 18.50 17.33 24.48
N PRO A 110 19.10 17.38 25.68
CA PRO A 110 20.28 16.58 26.00
C PRO A 110 20.01 15.08 25.92
N ALA A 111 18.93 14.62 26.58
CA ALA A 111 18.53 13.22 26.56
C ALA A 111 18.08 12.76 25.16
N PHE A 112 17.41 13.61 24.39
CA PHE A 112 17.10 13.33 22.98
C PHE A 112 18.37 13.14 22.16
N ARG A 113 19.40 13.97 22.35
CA ARG A 113 20.67 13.78 21.64
C ARG A 113 21.32 12.45 22.01
N GLU A 114 21.31 12.10 23.28
CA GLU A 114 21.85 10.81 23.74
C GLU A 114 21.05 9.63 23.15
N VAL A 115 19.72 9.62 23.32
CA VAL A 115 18.85 8.52 22.91
C VAL A 115 18.74 8.43 21.38
N CYS A 116 18.55 9.56 20.69
CA CYS A 116 18.22 9.56 19.27
C CYS A 116 19.44 9.78 18.35
N LEU A 117 20.60 10.20 18.87
CA LEU A 117 21.82 10.37 18.07
C LEU A 117 22.93 9.36 18.39
N SER A 118 22.89 8.65 19.53
CA SER A 118 23.85 7.57 19.83
C SER A 118 23.41 6.21 19.26
N LYS A 119 24.37 5.31 19.01
CA LYS A 119 24.08 3.94 18.56
C LYS A 119 23.30 3.13 19.59
N GLU A 120 23.64 3.28 20.88
CA GLU A 120 23.02 2.56 21.99
C GLU A 120 21.57 3.01 22.23
N GLY A 121 21.30 4.31 22.09
CA GLY A 121 19.96 4.87 22.21
C GLY A 121 19.06 4.50 21.01
N VAL A 122 19.63 4.39 19.81
CA VAL A 122 18.90 3.94 18.62
C VAL A 122 18.52 2.46 18.75
N ALA A 123 19.40 1.60 19.27
CA ALA A 123 19.09 0.20 19.56
C ALA A 123 17.87 0.02 20.50
N LEU A 124 17.69 0.93 21.45
CA LEU A 124 16.52 0.99 22.34
C LEU A 124 15.22 1.41 21.63
N ILE A 125 15.31 2.08 20.48
CA ILE A 125 14.18 2.45 19.63
C ILE A 125 13.95 1.40 18.51
N GLU A 126 14.98 0.60 18.19
CA GLU A 126 15.06 -0.30 17.02
C GLU A 126 14.27 -1.62 17.12
N GLU A 127 13.71 -2.01 18.27
CA GLU A 127 12.96 -3.28 18.40
C GLU A 127 11.83 -3.44 17.36
N GLU A 128 11.30 -2.33 16.82
CA GLU A 128 10.22 -2.32 15.83
C GLU A 128 10.59 -1.82 14.42
N GLY A 129 11.85 -1.43 14.17
CA GLY A 129 12.27 -0.76 12.92
C GLY A 129 11.57 0.58 12.64
N THR A 130 10.75 1.04 13.59
CA THR A 130 9.91 2.24 13.53
C THR A 130 9.74 2.76 14.95
N ALA A 131 9.99 4.04 15.15
CA ALA A 131 9.92 4.73 16.42
C ALA A 131 8.48 5.23 16.67
N TYR A 132 7.76 4.64 17.62
CA TYR A 132 6.45 5.13 18.05
C TYR A 132 6.62 6.35 18.96
N MET A 133 6.06 7.50 18.59
CA MET A 133 6.34 8.77 19.27
C MET A 133 6.08 8.74 20.78
N PRO A 134 4.97 8.17 21.30
CA PRO A 134 4.79 8.02 22.75
C PRO A 134 5.88 7.17 23.41
N SER A 135 6.32 6.06 22.79
CA SER A 135 7.43 5.24 23.30
C SER A 135 8.77 5.99 23.28
N VAL A 136 9.02 6.78 22.23
CA VAL A 136 10.22 7.61 22.14
C VAL A 136 10.19 8.69 23.22
N ALA A 137 9.05 9.36 23.39
CA ALA A 137 8.85 10.36 24.43
C ALA A 137 9.04 9.77 25.82
N TYR A 138 8.55 8.56 26.03
CA TYR A 138 8.75 7.78 27.23
C TYR A 138 10.24 7.54 27.53
N THR A 139 10.98 6.98 26.56
CA THR A 139 12.42 6.70 26.72
C THR A 139 13.24 7.97 26.98
N ILE A 140 12.95 9.05 26.25
CA ILE A 140 13.64 10.34 26.44
C ILE A 140 13.35 10.89 27.85
N LEU A 141 12.09 10.83 28.29
CA LEU A 141 11.70 11.30 29.61
C LEU A 141 12.39 10.49 30.70
N GLN A 142 12.42 9.16 30.59
CA GLN A 142 13.10 8.28 31.55
C GLN A 142 14.58 8.61 31.68
N ARG A 143 15.28 8.82 30.56
CA ARG A 143 16.70 9.22 30.55
C ARG A 143 16.93 10.61 31.12
N THR A 144 16.06 11.56 30.81
CA THR A 144 16.11 12.91 31.39
C THR A 144 15.98 12.85 32.91
N MET A 145 15.02 12.08 33.42
CA MET A 145 14.79 11.91 34.85
C MET A 145 15.97 11.22 35.56
N GLN A 146 16.57 10.20 34.93
CA GLN A 146 17.79 9.56 35.44
C GLN A 146 18.95 10.56 35.55
N ALA A 147 19.16 11.39 34.53
CA ALA A 147 20.18 12.45 34.55
C ALA A 147 19.89 13.53 35.61
N GLU A 148 18.61 13.80 35.89
CA GLU A 148 18.16 14.69 36.96
C GLU A 148 18.20 14.05 38.36
N GLY A 149 18.62 12.78 38.48
CA GLY A 149 18.78 12.09 39.78
C GLY A 149 17.49 11.49 40.35
N HIS A 150 16.45 11.34 39.53
CA HIS A 150 15.17 10.71 39.90
C HIS A 150 15.14 9.23 39.51
N CYS A 151 14.64 8.35 40.39
CA CYS A 151 14.55 6.91 40.16
C CYS A 151 13.10 6.45 40.28
N PHE A 152 12.52 5.90 39.19
CA PHE A 152 11.16 5.36 39.17
C PHE A 152 11.16 3.97 38.54
N ALA A 153 10.42 3.04 39.16
CA ALA A 153 10.34 1.64 38.74
C ALA A 153 9.35 1.39 37.59
N ASP A 154 8.37 2.29 37.38
CA ASP A 154 7.30 2.07 36.40
C ASP A 154 6.85 3.39 35.79
N VAL A 155 7.66 3.94 34.88
CA VAL A 155 7.27 5.12 34.11
C VAL A 155 6.38 4.66 32.92
N ALA A 156 6.44 3.39 32.49
CA ALA A 156 5.83 2.89 31.25
C ALA A 156 4.30 2.86 31.32
N SER A 157 3.76 2.78 32.53
CA SER A 157 2.34 2.93 32.85
C SER A 157 1.89 4.39 33.00
N ALA A 158 2.81 5.37 33.04
CA ALA A 158 2.48 6.78 33.23
C ALA A 158 2.09 7.45 31.90
N ARG A 159 0.95 8.17 31.90
CA ARG A 159 0.53 8.97 30.74
C ARG A 159 1.54 10.09 30.46
N VAL A 160 2.14 10.08 29.28
CA VAL A 160 3.02 11.15 28.81
C VAL A 160 2.20 12.44 28.63
N ALA A 161 2.68 13.55 29.21
CA ALA A 161 1.99 14.83 29.12
C ALA A 161 1.97 15.38 27.68
N GLN A 162 0.89 16.06 27.28
CA GLN A 162 0.74 16.64 25.94
C GLN A 162 1.91 17.57 25.52
N PRO A 163 2.46 18.44 26.38
CA PRO A 163 3.60 19.28 26.00
C PRO A 163 4.85 18.48 25.65
N VAL A 164 5.09 17.35 26.35
CA VAL A 164 6.20 16.43 26.08
C VAL A 164 5.99 15.73 24.74
N LEU A 165 4.77 15.25 24.46
CA LEU A 165 4.44 14.64 23.17
C LEU A 165 4.67 15.62 22.00
N LEU A 166 4.22 16.87 22.13
CA LEU A 166 4.43 17.89 21.10
C LEU A 166 5.92 18.24 20.94
N ALA A 167 6.65 18.37 22.04
CA ALA A 167 8.08 18.65 22.05
C ALA A 167 8.87 17.56 21.30
N VAL A 168 8.64 16.29 21.66
CA VAL A 168 9.31 15.14 21.05
C VAL A 168 8.92 15.00 19.58
N HIS A 169 7.64 15.16 19.24
CA HIS A 169 7.21 15.17 17.84
C HIS A 169 7.94 16.23 17.00
N ARG A 170 8.05 17.47 17.50
CA ARG A 170 8.80 18.54 16.82
C ARG A 170 10.27 18.17 16.63
N MET A 171 10.93 17.64 17.66
CA MET A 171 12.34 17.24 17.59
C MET A 171 12.59 16.10 16.59
N LEU A 172 11.66 15.15 16.49
CA LEU A 172 11.73 14.07 15.49
C LEU A 172 11.49 14.60 14.07
N MET A 173 10.53 15.51 13.89
CA MET A 173 10.29 16.19 12.61
C MET A 173 11.50 17.01 12.15
N ASP A 174 12.17 17.70 13.07
CA ASP A 174 13.36 18.52 12.83
C ASP A 174 14.65 17.69 12.66
N THR A 175 14.58 16.35 12.70
CA THR A 175 15.72 15.46 12.45
C THR A 175 15.49 14.53 11.24
N PRO A 176 15.26 15.09 10.03
CA PRO A 176 14.94 14.36 8.80
C PRO A 176 16.01 13.38 8.32
N SER A 177 17.27 13.53 8.75
CA SER A 177 18.39 12.65 8.40
C SER A 177 18.33 11.30 9.10
N ARG A 178 17.47 11.16 10.11
CA ARG A 178 17.40 9.96 10.96
C ARG A 178 15.98 9.43 11.08
N PHE A 179 15.03 10.33 11.33
CA PHE A 179 13.62 9.99 11.51
C PHE A 179 12.83 10.44 10.30
N VAL A 180 12.11 9.51 9.70
CA VAL A 180 11.23 9.75 8.57
C VAL A 180 9.80 9.61 9.05
N ALA A 181 9.04 10.69 9.07
CA ALA A 181 7.62 10.61 9.40
C ALA A 181 6.90 9.70 8.38
N ASP A 182 6.09 8.78 8.87
CA ASP A 182 5.29 7.87 8.05
C ASP A 182 4.31 8.64 7.15
N ASP A 183 4.62 8.80 5.87
CA ASP A 183 4.01 9.79 4.98
C ASP A 183 2.51 9.59 4.75
N ILE A 184 2.03 8.36 4.90
CA ILE A 184 0.63 7.98 4.64
C ILE A 184 -0.25 8.16 5.88
N ALA A 185 0.36 8.38 7.03
CA ALA A 185 -0.10 7.69 8.21
C ALA A 185 0.28 8.29 9.55
N HIS A 186 1.34 9.09 9.54
CA HIS A 186 1.94 9.71 10.70
C HIS A 186 0.88 10.34 11.60
N ARG A 187 -0.16 10.89 10.99
CA ARG A 187 -1.32 11.55 11.60
C ARG A 187 -2.06 10.72 12.64
N SER A 188 -2.09 9.39 12.50
CA SER A 188 -2.70 8.52 13.52
C SER A 188 -1.76 7.45 14.07
N SER A 189 -0.68 7.08 13.35
CA SER A 189 0.32 6.17 13.92
C SER A 189 1.24 6.91 14.87
N HIS A 190 1.49 8.20 14.66
CA HIS A 190 2.55 8.97 15.30
C HIS A 190 3.90 8.23 15.21
N ARG A 191 4.15 7.51 14.12
CA ARG A 191 5.36 6.69 13.93
C ARG A 191 6.34 7.35 12.99
N PHE A 192 7.62 7.21 13.33
CA PHE A 192 8.73 7.59 12.48
C PHE A 192 9.50 6.33 12.07
N SER A 193 9.81 6.17 10.80
CA SER A 193 10.78 5.16 10.36
C SER A 193 12.19 5.65 10.64
N LEU A 194 13.04 4.76 11.11
CA LEU A 194 14.48 5.03 11.25
C LEU A 194 15.16 4.78 9.90
N ARG A 195 15.96 5.74 9.44
CA ARG A 195 16.85 5.52 8.30
C ARG A 195 17.92 4.51 8.68
N SER A 196 18.30 3.65 7.74
CA SER A 196 19.42 2.72 7.98
C SER A 196 20.72 3.49 8.20
N ASP A 197 21.64 2.90 8.94
CA ASP A 197 22.98 3.45 9.17
C ASP A 197 23.68 3.80 7.85
N ARG A 198 23.53 2.93 6.84
CA ARG A 198 24.13 3.10 5.50
C ARG A 198 23.56 4.30 4.74
N GLU A 199 22.26 4.56 4.83
CA GLU A 199 21.64 5.73 4.20
C GLU A 199 22.04 7.03 4.90
N ARG A 200 22.02 7.01 6.24
CA ARG A 200 22.39 8.15 7.06
C ARG A 200 23.83 8.59 6.79
N GLU A 201 24.76 7.65 6.80
CA GLU A 201 26.17 7.90 6.52
C GLU A 201 26.36 8.53 5.14
N ALA A 202 25.65 8.04 4.12
CA ALA A 202 25.73 8.61 2.78
C ALA A 202 25.20 10.05 2.71
N ILE A 203 24.08 10.34 3.37
CA ILE A 203 23.50 11.68 3.44
C ILE A 203 24.43 12.66 4.15
N GLU A 204 24.90 12.30 5.35
CA GLU A 204 25.78 13.16 6.16
C GLU A 204 27.11 13.42 5.42
N THR A 205 27.71 12.38 4.82
CA THR A 205 28.98 12.49 4.07
C THR A 205 28.85 13.39 2.84
N VAL A 206 27.79 13.23 2.03
CA VAL A 206 27.63 14.03 0.81
C VAL A 206 27.27 15.48 1.11
N ASP A 207 26.47 15.74 2.15
CA ASP A 207 26.21 17.11 2.61
C ASP A 207 27.51 17.82 3.04
N GLU A 208 28.38 17.11 3.79
CA GLU A 208 29.72 17.62 4.14
C GLU A 208 30.57 17.91 2.90
N TRP A 209 30.59 17.01 1.92
CA TRP A 209 31.40 17.18 0.70
C TRP A 209 30.93 18.33 -0.17
N VAL A 210 29.62 18.57 -0.26
CA VAL A 210 29.06 19.69 -1.03
C VAL A 210 29.39 21.03 -0.36
N ARG A 211 29.42 21.09 0.97
CA ARG A 211 29.78 22.29 1.75
C ARG A 211 31.29 22.50 1.92
N ALA A 212 32.10 21.51 1.55
CA ALA A 212 33.53 21.54 1.76
C ALA A 212 34.23 22.68 0.96
N PRO A 213 35.28 23.31 1.53
CA PRO A 213 36.04 24.34 0.81
C PRO A 213 36.66 23.80 -0.48
N LYS A 214 36.71 24.63 -1.52
CA LYS A 214 37.36 24.28 -2.80
C LYS A 214 38.81 23.85 -2.56
N GLY A 215 39.22 22.72 -3.14
CA GLY A 215 40.57 22.17 -3.01
C GLY A 215 40.80 21.28 -1.78
N SER A 216 39.80 21.09 -0.92
CA SER A 216 39.81 20.04 0.12
C SER A 216 39.74 18.64 -0.49
N THR A 217 40.01 17.60 0.31
CA THR A 217 39.92 16.19 -0.14
C THR A 217 38.47 15.83 -0.47
N GLU A 218 37.54 16.28 0.36
CA GLU A 218 36.10 16.10 0.26
C GLU A 218 35.57 16.73 -1.04
N TRP A 219 35.99 17.97 -1.33
CA TRP A 219 35.64 18.64 -2.60
C TRP A 219 36.19 17.89 -3.82
N ARG A 220 37.42 17.35 -3.74
CA ARG A 220 38.01 16.56 -4.84
C ARG A 220 37.26 15.24 -5.07
N ASN A 221 36.68 14.63 -4.04
CA ASN A 221 35.86 13.42 -4.20
C ASN A 221 34.65 13.72 -5.09
N LEU A 222 33.96 14.84 -4.84
CA LEU A 222 32.77 15.25 -5.58
C LEU A 222 33.10 15.65 -7.04
N GLU A 223 34.16 16.43 -7.26
CA GLU A 223 34.60 16.80 -8.62
C GLU A 223 35.09 15.57 -9.40
N GLY A 224 35.80 14.66 -8.73
CA GLY A 224 36.25 13.40 -9.32
C GLY A 224 35.08 12.55 -9.80
N PHE A 225 34.02 12.44 -8.99
CA PHE A 225 32.77 11.78 -9.39
C PHE A 225 32.15 12.48 -10.61
N GLY A 226 32.03 13.81 -10.57
CA GLY A 226 31.43 14.59 -11.65
C GLY A 226 32.15 14.39 -12.99
N GLN A 227 33.48 14.32 -12.99
CA GLN A 227 34.27 14.05 -14.20
C GLN A 227 34.00 12.66 -14.77
N ARG A 228 34.00 11.62 -13.93
CA ARG A 228 33.68 10.24 -14.34
C ARG A 228 32.26 10.12 -14.88
N ALA A 229 31.29 10.74 -14.21
CA ALA A 229 29.90 10.75 -14.68
C ALA A 229 29.75 11.44 -16.05
N LYS A 230 30.47 12.54 -16.31
CA LYS A 230 30.48 13.20 -17.63
C LYS A 230 31.00 12.29 -18.73
N GLU A 231 32.06 11.52 -18.47
CA GLU A 231 32.62 10.57 -19.43
C GLU A 231 31.60 9.49 -19.80
N VAL A 232 30.90 8.95 -18.79
CA VAL A 232 29.80 8.00 -18.97
C VAL A 232 28.67 8.60 -19.81
N LEU A 233 28.18 9.79 -19.45
CA LEU A 233 27.09 10.46 -20.15
C LEU A 233 27.45 10.80 -21.59
N ALA A 234 28.67 11.29 -21.83
CA ALA A 234 29.17 11.61 -23.17
C ALA A 234 29.31 10.37 -24.05
N TRP A 235 29.79 9.26 -23.48
CA TRP A 235 29.86 7.99 -24.18
C TRP A 235 28.46 7.47 -24.53
N ARG A 236 27.49 7.55 -23.59
CA ARG A 236 26.11 7.12 -23.84
C ARG A 236 25.42 7.96 -24.92
N ALA A 237 25.68 9.27 -24.96
CA ALA A 237 25.16 10.14 -26.01
C ALA A 237 25.65 9.73 -27.42
N LYS A 238 26.88 9.18 -27.54
CA LYS A 238 27.41 8.67 -28.82
C LYS A 238 26.71 7.41 -29.30
N LEU A 239 26.07 6.65 -28.41
CA LEU A 239 25.30 5.44 -28.75
C LEU A 239 23.88 5.73 -29.25
N GLY A 240 23.47 7.00 -29.37
CA GLY A 240 22.20 7.38 -29.98
C GLY A 240 21.03 7.59 -29.01
N GLY A 241 21.21 7.36 -27.71
CA GLY A 241 20.19 7.66 -26.69
C GLY A 241 18.97 6.70 -26.70
N GLU A 242 18.66 6.20 -25.50
CA GLU A 242 17.54 5.32 -25.11
C GLU A 242 17.37 4.03 -25.95
N THR A 243 17.72 2.91 -25.30
CA THR A 243 17.71 1.53 -25.81
C THR A 243 18.72 1.24 -26.91
N MET A 244 19.88 0.73 -26.52
CA MET A 244 20.59 -0.18 -27.41
C MET A 244 19.60 -1.31 -27.74
N PRO A 245 19.27 -1.53 -29.03
CA PRO A 245 18.31 -2.55 -29.41
C PRO A 245 18.84 -3.91 -28.98
N ALA A 246 18.05 -4.61 -28.17
CA ALA A 246 18.22 -6.01 -27.83
C ALA A 246 16.81 -6.60 -27.73
N ASP A 247 16.66 -7.85 -28.16
CA ASP A 247 15.36 -8.53 -28.20
C ASP A 247 14.80 -8.78 -26.78
N GLU A 248 15.68 -8.89 -25.79
CA GLU A 248 15.35 -9.10 -24.38
C GLU A 248 16.05 -8.06 -23.47
N PRO A 249 15.46 -7.73 -22.29
CA PRO A 249 16.14 -6.89 -21.33
C PRO A 249 17.40 -7.59 -20.82
N GLU A 250 18.54 -6.90 -20.90
CA GLU A 250 19.83 -7.44 -20.52
C GLU A 250 20.61 -6.43 -19.69
N ARG A 251 21.31 -6.93 -18.67
CA ARG A 251 22.36 -6.21 -17.98
C ARG A 251 23.70 -6.50 -18.68
N VAL A 252 24.35 -5.44 -19.14
CA VAL A 252 25.67 -5.52 -19.79
C VAL A 252 26.72 -4.92 -18.87
N GLU A 253 27.65 -5.75 -18.40
CA GLU A 253 28.88 -5.26 -17.78
C GLU A 253 29.84 -4.79 -18.87
N LEU A 254 30.33 -3.57 -18.73
CA LEU A 254 31.22 -2.99 -19.72
C LEU A 254 32.68 -3.26 -19.37
N GLU A 255 33.34 -4.09 -20.18
CA GLU A 255 34.79 -4.21 -20.20
C GLU A 255 35.45 -2.89 -20.63
N ALA A 256 36.68 -2.63 -20.16
CA ALA A 256 37.37 -1.35 -20.34
C ALA A 256 37.57 -0.95 -21.82
N GLU A 257 37.63 -1.92 -22.75
CA GLU A 257 37.83 -1.69 -24.18
C GLU A 257 36.53 -1.35 -24.96
N ALA A 258 35.35 -1.69 -24.42
CA ALA A 258 34.04 -1.49 -25.06
C ALA A 258 33.14 -0.46 -24.36
N GLY A 259 33.45 -0.10 -23.11
CA GLY A 259 32.76 0.94 -22.33
C GLY A 259 33.44 2.32 -22.38
N PRO A 260 33.01 3.28 -21.54
CA PRO A 260 33.71 4.55 -21.37
C PRO A 260 35.04 4.40 -20.61
N GLY A 261 35.43 3.18 -20.19
CA GLY A 261 36.65 2.93 -19.42
C GLY A 261 36.60 3.47 -17.97
N VAL A 262 35.42 3.82 -17.47
CA VAL A 262 35.22 4.41 -16.15
C VAL A 262 34.98 3.33 -15.10
N GLN A 263 35.78 3.35 -14.03
CA GLN A 263 35.54 2.54 -12.83
C GLN A 263 35.07 3.45 -11.69
N TRP A 264 33.94 3.07 -11.07
CA TRP A 264 33.45 3.74 -9.87
C TRP A 264 34.37 3.45 -8.69
N ARG A 265 34.67 4.50 -7.92
CA ARG A 265 35.43 4.39 -6.67
C ARG A 265 34.49 4.13 -5.51
N GLN A 266 35.04 3.69 -4.37
CA GLN A 266 34.29 3.57 -3.13
C GLN A 266 33.60 4.89 -2.74
N THR A 267 34.26 6.04 -2.97
CA THR A 267 33.68 7.37 -2.75
C THR A 267 32.51 7.69 -3.70
N ASP A 268 32.51 7.14 -4.92
CA ASP A 268 31.43 7.34 -5.89
C ASP A 268 30.19 6.56 -5.48
N HIS A 269 30.35 5.34 -4.96
CA HIS A 269 29.24 4.55 -4.44
C HIS A 269 28.54 5.23 -3.26
N VAL A 270 29.24 6.04 -2.47
CA VAL A 270 28.61 6.88 -1.42
C VAL A 270 27.68 7.92 -2.05
N ILE A 271 28.12 8.58 -3.14
CA ILE A 271 27.33 9.58 -3.86
C ILE A 271 26.13 8.94 -4.57
N LEU A 272 26.34 7.80 -5.25
CA LEU A 272 25.28 7.07 -5.94
C LEU A 272 24.24 6.53 -4.97
N ARG A 273 24.67 6.00 -3.81
CA ARG A 273 23.78 5.61 -2.72
C ARG A 273 23.01 6.81 -2.17
N PHE A 274 23.67 7.94 -1.95
CA PHE A 274 23.00 9.18 -1.55
C PHE A 274 21.90 9.57 -2.54
N LEU A 275 22.19 9.57 -3.85
CA LEU A 275 21.21 9.87 -4.90
C LEU A 275 20.03 8.89 -4.86
N ARG A 276 20.28 7.57 -4.72
CA ARG A 276 19.21 6.57 -4.57
C ARG A 276 18.39 6.81 -3.29
N SER A 277 19.02 7.15 -2.18
CA SER A 277 18.34 7.51 -0.93
C SER A 277 17.52 8.81 -1.04
N THR A 278 17.84 9.73 -1.97
CA THR A 278 16.98 10.90 -2.26
C THR A 278 15.71 10.55 -3.03
N LEU A 279 15.59 9.31 -3.53
CA LEU A 279 14.36 8.77 -4.11
C LEU A 279 13.53 7.99 -3.08
N SER A 280 14.08 7.77 -1.87
CA SER A 280 13.39 7.11 -0.75
C SER A 280 12.25 7.97 -0.19
N THR A 281 11.37 7.32 0.57
CA THR A 281 10.11 7.78 1.21
C THR A 281 9.74 9.23 0.95
N ARG A 282 8.66 9.42 0.17
CA ARG A 282 8.09 10.72 -0.15
C ARG A 282 7.69 11.44 1.12
N ARG A 283 7.99 12.74 1.23
CA ARG A 283 7.59 13.53 2.42
C ARG A 283 6.69 14.66 1.98
N SER A 284 5.38 14.44 2.06
CA SER A 284 4.42 15.54 2.13
C SER A 284 4.39 16.19 3.52
N LEU A 285 4.82 15.43 4.54
CA LEU A 285 4.66 15.76 5.96
C LEU A 285 5.95 16.32 6.59
N GLN A 286 7.12 16.10 5.99
CA GLN A 286 8.41 16.49 6.57
C GLN A 286 9.30 17.12 5.49
N GLY A 287 10.18 18.05 5.86
CA GLY A 287 11.08 18.70 4.92
C GLY A 287 11.95 17.73 4.12
N TYR A 288 12.20 18.06 2.84
CA TYR A 288 13.07 17.33 1.95
C TYR A 288 14.36 18.13 1.69
N GLU A 289 15.30 18.09 2.64
CA GLU A 289 16.48 18.96 2.61
C GLU A 289 17.53 18.52 1.56
N TYR A 290 17.52 17.25 1.16
CA TYR A 290 18.62 16.65 0.38
C TYR A 290 18.47 16.72 -1.14
N LEU A 291 17.29 17.03 -1.69
CA LEU A 291 17.15 17.12 -3.14
C LEU A 291 17.87 18.34 -3.72
N SER A 292 17.98 19.42 -2.94
CA SER A 292 18.80 20.57 -3.30
C SER A 292 20.28 20.18 -3.48
N ILE A 293 20.81 19.39 -2.54
CA ILE A 293 22.16 18.80 -2.58
C ILE A 293 22.29 17.84 -3.79
N ALA A 294 21.27 17.02 -4.06
CA ALA A 294 21.27 16.14 -5.23
C ALA A 294 21.34 16.92 -6.55
N MET A 295 20.62 18.03 -6.68
CA MET A 295 20.71 18.89 -7.88
C MET A 295 22.13 19.46 -8.05
N ASP A 296 22.77 19.80 -6.94
CA ASP A 296 24.15 20.28 -6.89
C ASP A 296 25.16 19.22 -7.36
N VAL A 297 24.95 17.96 -6.99
CA VAL A 297 25.71 16.80 -7.49
C VAL A 297 25.49 16.62 -8.99
N LEU A 298 24.22 16.61 -9.45
CA LEU A 298 23.85 16.42 -10.86
C LEU A 298 24.44 17.51 -11.77
N LYS A 299 24.40 18.78 -11.34
CA LYS A 299 25.02 19.90 -12.07
C LYS A 299 26.52 19.69 -12.26
N ARG A 300 27.23 19.25 -11.22
CA ARG A 300 28.67 18.96 -11.29
C ARG A 300 28.97 17.77 -12.20
N ALA A 301 28.08 16.78 -12.22
CA ALA A 301 28.13 15.63 -13.13
C ALA A 301 27.75 15.96 -14.60
N GLY A 302 27.40 17.21 -14.90
CA GLY A 302 27.04 17.64 -16.26
C GLY A 302 25.70 17.08 -16.76
N ALA A 303 24.84 16.64 -15.84
CA ALA A 303 23.48 16.22 -16.17
C ALA A 303 22.65 17.43 -16.63
N ASP A 304 21.77 17.24 -17.61
CA ASP A 304 20.80 18.26 -17.98
C ASP A 304 19.73 18.37 -16.88
N VAL A 305 19.80 19.47 -16.13
CA VAL A 305 18.85 19.83 -15.07
C VAL A 305 17.87 20.91 -15.53
N THR A 306 17.80 21.21 -16.83
CA THR A 306 16.86 22.21 -17.36
C THR A 306 15.43 21.66 -17.42
N VAL A 307 14.49 22.47 -16.92
CA VAL A 307 13.05 22.14 -16.93
C VAL A 307 12.43 22.78 -18.17
N GLN A 308 12.04 21.96 -19.15
CA GLN A 308 11.28 22.46 -20.31
C GLN A 308 9.76 22.25 -20.10
N PRO A 309 8.92 23.29 -20.30
CA PRO A 309 7.48 23.16 -20.11
C PRO A 309 6.84 22.23 -21.15
N VAL A 310 6.00 21.31 -20.67
CA VAL A 310 5.23 20.31 -21.44
C VAL A 310 4.32 20.91 -22.53
N ALA A 311 4.01 22.21 -22.45
CA ALA A 311 3.04 22.88 -23.33
C ALA A 311 3.36 22.79 -24.83
N HIS A 312 4.63 22.62 -25.21
CA HIS A 312 5.03 22.64 -26.63
C HIS A 312 4.53 21.41 -27.43
N ARG A 313 4.26 20.27 -26.77
CA ARG A 313 3.77 19.05 -27.44
C ARG A 313 2.30 19.12 -27.82
N LEU A 314 1.47 19.76 -26.99
CA LEU A 314 0.03 19.87 -27.22
C LEU A 314 -0.31 20.72 -28.46
N GLN A 315 0.58 21.64 -28.85
CA GLN A 315 0.40 22.50 -30.02
C GLN A 315 1.10 21.98 -31.28
N HIS A 316 2.14 21.14 -31.13
CA HIS A 316 2.96 20.63 -32.23
C HIS A 316 3.36 19.16 -32.00
N PRO A 317 2.46 18.19 -32.27
CA PRO A 317 2.70 16.76 -32.03
C PRO A 317 3.84 16.17 -32.89
N GLU A 318 4.19 16.82 -34.00
CA GLU A 318 5.23 16.39 -34.95
C GLU A 318 6.67 16.74 -34.52
N ARG A 319 6.87 17.48 -33.40
CA ARG A 319 8.19 18.00 -33.01
C ARG A 319 8.87 17.12 -31.95
N SER A 320 10.15 16.81 -32.19
CA SER A 320 11.02 16.12 -31.24
C SER A 320 11.28 16.99 -30.00
N PHE A 321 11.68 16.37 -28.88
CA PHE A 321 12.13 17.05 -27.66
C PHE A 321 13.24 18.09 -27.90
N THR A 322 13.93 18.02 -29.05
CA THR A 322 15.05 18.91 -29.43
C THR A 322 14.63 20.22 -30.10
N ASP A 323 13.37 20.37 -30.52
CA ASP A 323 12.95 21.41 -31.48
C ASP A 323 12.25 22.62 -30.84
N VAL A 324 12.57 22.94 -29.59
CA VAL A 324 11.95 24.06 -28.86
C VAL A 324 12.55 25.41 -29.31
N PRO A 325 11.72 26.41 -29.68
CA PRO A 325 12.17 27.75 -30.03
C PRO A 325 12.99 28.38 -28.90
N ARG A 326 14.11 29.05 -29.25
CA ARG A 326 14.99 29.77 -28.31
C ARG A 326 14.30 30.89 -27.52
N ASP A 327 13.07 31.23 -27.89
CA ASP A 327 12.36 32.41 -27.43
C ASP A 327 11.51 32.11 -26.17
N LEU A 328 11.29 30.83 -25.84
CA LEU A 328 10.61 30.36 -24.62
C LEU A 328 11.55 30.19 -23.41
N VAL A 329 12.80 30.64 -23.53
CA VAL A 329 13.89 30.45 -22.58
C VAL A 329 13.82 31.26 -21.25
N PRO A 330 12.88 32.17 -20.92
CA PRO A 330 12.95 32.85 -19.61
C PRO A 330 12.55 31.98 -18.41
N TYR A 331 11.79 30.88 -18.58
CA TYR A 331 11.18 30.18 -17.44
C TYR A 331 12.00 29.03 -16.82
N GLY A 332 13.26 28.83 -17.23
CA GLY A 332 13.99 27.60 -16.89
C GLY A 332 15.42 27.82 -16.41
N ARG A 333 15.66 28.58 -15.35
CA ARG A 333 17.01 28.66 -14.75
C ARG A 333 17.12 28.52 -13.24
N ASP A 334 16.02 28.51 -12.48
CA ASP A 334 16.12 28.27 -11.04
C ASP A 334 15.60 26.87 -10.67
N THR A 335 16.52 25.90 -10.61
CA THR A 335 16.21 24.54 -10.14
C THR A 335 15.89 24.49 -8.65
N GLY A 336 16.12 25.60 -7.91
CA GLY A 336 15.73 25.74 -6.50
C GLY A 336 14.21 25.73 -6.30
N ASP A 337 13.45 26.19 -7.30
CA ASP A 337 11.98 26.28 -7.29
C ASP A 337 11.29 25.13 -8.04
N ALA A 338 12.05 24.19 -8.62
CA ALA A 338 11.46 22.99 -9.21
C ALA A 338 10.88 22.10 -8.09
N GLY A 339 9.58 21.78 -8.19
CA GLY A 339 8.92 20.94 -7.18
C GLY A 339 9.62 19.58 -6.96
N ILE A 340 9.51 19.03 -5.75
CA ILE A 340 10.15 17.77 -5.30
C ILE A 340 10.02 16.63 -6.32
N ASP A 341 8.82 16.45 -6.89
CA ASP A 341 8.55 15.39 -7.87
C ASP A 341 9.43 15.55 -9.15
N HIS A 342 9.75 16.78 -9.55
CA HIS A 342 10.58 17.06 -10.72
C HIS A 342 12.07 16.83 -10.43
N GLN A 343 12.55 17.28 -9.26
CA GLN A 343 13.93 17.01 -8.83
C GLN A 343 14.20 15.51 -8.72
N GLY A 344 13.25 14.74 -8.15
CA GLY A 344 13.32 13.28 -8.14
C GLY A 344 13.35 12.65 -9.54
N ALA A 345 12.60 13.21 -10.50
CA ALA A 345 12.64 12.77 -11.90
C ALA A 345 14.04 12.88 -12.51
N LEU A 346 14.72 14.00 -12.26
CA LEU A 346 16.07 14.24 -12.75
C LEU A 346 17.07 13.27 -12.14
N VAL A 347 16.93 12.95 -10.85
CA VAL A 347 17.75 11.93 -10.18
C VAL A 347 17.53 10.54 -10.80
N VAL A 348 16.27 10.12 -11.02
CA VAL A 348 15.96 8.84 -11.70
C VAL A 348 16.60 8.81 -13.09
N ARG A 349 16.40 9.85 -13.90
CA ARG A 349 16.99 9.93 -15.25
C ARG A 349 18.51 9.86 -15.20
N PHE A 350 19.14 10.53 -14.23
CA PHE A 350 20.59 10.48 -14.05
C PHE A 350 21.07 9.09 -13.68
N LEU A 351 20.48 8.44 -12.66
CA LEU A 351 20.84 7.08 -12.23
C LEU A 351 20.65 6.07 -13.37
N GLN A 352 19.57 6.20 -14.13
CA GLN A 352 19.35 5.40 -15.33
C GLN A 352 20.40 5.67 -16.40
N ALA A 353 20.78 6.94 -16.60
CA ALA A 353 21.77 7.36 -17.57
C ALA A 353 23.17 6.82 -17.26
N VAL A 354 23.55 6.79 -15.99
CA VAL A 354 24.86 6.26 -15.56
C VAL A 354 24.89 4.73 -15.38
N GLY A 355 23.72 4.08 -15.43
CA GLY A 355 23.60 2.62 -15.37
C GLY A 355 23.46 2.03 -13.96
N GLU A 356 23.14 2.88 -12.99
CA GLU A 356 22.91 2.48 -11.59
C GLU A 356 21.44 2.11 -11.32
N MET A 357 20.54 2.41 -12.26
CA MET A 357 19.12 2.06 -12.21
C MET A 357 18.66 1.54 -13.58
N PRO A 358 17.91 0.43 -13.66
CA PRO A 358 17.30 -0.02 -14.90
C PRO A 358 16.26 0.99 -15.42
N PRO A 359 16.06 1.10 -16.75
CA PRO A 359 15.00 1.92 -17.34
C PRO A 359 13.59 1.56 -16.87
N TRP A 360 13.39 0.28 -16.49
CA TRP A 360 12.11 -0.29 -16.09
C TRP A 360 11.88 -0.34 -14.57
N GLU A 361 12.86 0.01 -13.74
CA GLU A 361 12.66 -0.01 -12.27
C GLU A 361 11.70 1.11 -11.84
N ASP A 362 10.65 0.74 -11.10
CA ASP A 362 9.81 1.71 -10.41
C ASP A 362 10.50 2.16 -9.12
N HIS A 363 10.96 3.42 -9.10
CA HIS A 363 11.46 4.08 -7.90
C HIS A 363 10.49 4.01 -6.68
N ALA A 364 9.19 3.73 -6.86
CA ALA A 364 8.26 3.52 -5.74
C ALA A 364 8.65 2.30 -4.89
N LEU A 365 9.35 1.32 -5.47
CA LEU A 365 9.87 0.15 -4.76
C LEU A 365 11.02 0.54 -3.81
N LEU A 366 11.84 1.52 -4.20
CA LEU A 366 12.89 2.10 -3.34
C LEU A 366 12.33 2.75 -2.08
N GLN A 367 11.13 3.33 -2.16
CA GLN A 367 10.48 4.00 -1.02
C GLN A 367 10.12 3.03 0.11
N VAL A 368 10.03 1.74 -0.21
CA VAL A 368 9.52 0.70 0.67
C VAL A 368 10.58 -0.36 0.99
N GLY A 369 11.82 -0.15 0.53
CA GLY A 369 12.93 -1.08 0.69
C GLY A 369 12.74 -2.41 -0.05
N VAL A 370 11.83 -2.45 -1.03
CA VAL A 370 11.67 -3.60 -1.94
C VAL A 370 12.68 -3.40 -3.05
N ASP A 371 13.69 -4.27 -3.08
CA ASP A 371 14.71 -4.26 -4.11
C ASP A 371 14.75 -5.65 -4.76
N PHE A 372 14.01 -5.81 -5.86
CA PHE A 372 14.11 -7.02 -6.70
C PHE A 372 15.42 -7.05 -7.51
N THR A 373 16.15 -5.94 -7.55
CA THR A 373 17.30 -5.75 -8.41
C THR A 373 18.59 -6.22 -7.75
N THR A 374 18.69 -6.03 -6.43
CA THR A 374 19.66 -6.75 -5.62
C THR A 374 19.14 -8.16 -5.39
N ASN A 375 19.66 -9.12 -6.16
CA ASN A 375 19.68 -10.49 -5.69
C ASN A 375 20.20 -10.45 -4.24
N GLU A 376 19.40 -10.83 -3.24
CA GLU A 376 19.93 -11.11 -1.89
C GLU A 376 21.05 -12.18 -1.96
N ARG A 377 21.17 -12.91 -3.08
CA ARG A 377 22.29 -13.79 -3.42
C ARG A 377 23.61 -13.09 -3.74
N ASP A 378 23.60 -11.82 -4.19
CA ASP A 378 24.77 -11.09 -4.69
C ASP A 378 25.20 -9.89 -3.82
N ALA A 379 24.53 -9.64 -2.69
CA ALA A 379 25.11 -8.79 -1.66
C ALA A 379 26.47 -9.37 -1.27
N PRO A 380 27.55 -8.56 -1.16
CA PRO A 380 28.75 -9.04 -0.50
C PRO A 380 28.28 -9.47 0.88
N SER A 381 28.37 -10.77 1.07
CA SER A 381 28.45 -11.41 2.35
C SER A 381 29.52 -10.64 3.15
N GLU A 382 29.15 -9.53 3.83
CA GLU A 382 29.32 -9.55 5.27
C GLU A 382 28.75 -10.90 5.63
N THR A 383 29.68 -11.83 5.90
CA THR A 383 29.41 -13.25 6.10
C THR A 383 27.99 -13.33 6.63
N PRO A 384 27.05 -14.06 5.99
CA PRO A 384 25.92 -14.50 6.76
C PRO A 384 26.59 -15.32 7.85
N GLN A 385 26.90 -14.65 8.99
CA GLN A 385 26.86 -15.23 10.30
C GLN A 385 25.65 -16.10 10.15
N PRO A 386 25.81 -17.43 10.07
CA PRO A 386 24.71 -18.32 9.75
C PRO A 386 23.66 -17.88 10.73
N THR A 387 22.63 -17.15 10.23
CA THR A 387 21.63 -16.57 11.11
C THR A 387 21.16 -17.80 11.82
N PRO A 388 21.43 -17.92 13.14
CA PRO A 388 21.29 -19.20 13.80
C PRO A 388 19.90 -19.62 13.42
N ARG A 389 19.77 -20.75 12.68
CA ARG A 389 18.47 -21.24 12.21
C ARG A 389 17.56 -20.96 13.37
N PRO A 390 16.57 -20.05 13.24
CA PRO A 390 15.85 -19.58 14.42
C PRO A 390 15.51 -20.85 15.17
N LYS A 391 15.90 -20.92 16.44
CA LYS A 391 15.54 -22.07 17.27
C LYS A 391 14.03 -21.96 17.36
N LEU A 392 13.35 -22.50 16.35
CA LEU A 392 11.92 -22.60 16.22
C LEU A 392 11.58 -23.49 17.41
N ALA A 393 11.22 -22.86 18.52
CA ALA A 393 10.81 -23.56 19.70
C ALA A 393 9.53 -24.27 19.28
N LEU A 394 9.63 -25.57 19.00
CA LEU A 394 8.48 -26.41 18.71
C LEU A 394 7.59 -26.39 19.95
N HIS A 395 6.63 -25.45 19.97
CA HIS A 395 5.49 -25.44 20.87
C HIS A 395 4.55 -26.64 20.63
N GLU A 396 4.97 -27.60 19.78
CA GLU A 396 4.30 -28.89 19.55
C GLU A 396 4.15 -29.73 20.82
N ALA A 397 5.05 -29.57 21.81
CA ALA A 397 5.07 -30.45 22.97
C ALA A 397 3.81 -30.39 23.88
N GLU A 398 2.88 -29.45 23.65
CA GLU A 398 1.77 -29.17 24.59
C GLU A 398 0.36 -29.12 23.96
N MET A 399 0.17 -29.38 22.66
CA MET A 399 -1.17 -29.43 22.05
C MET A 399 -1.39 -30.69 21.22
N GLU A 400 -2.37 -31.49 21.64
CA GLU A 400 -2.88 -32.61 20.86
C GLU A 400 -3.55 -32.09 19.58
N ARG A 401 -3.05 -32.52 18.42
CA ARG A 401 -3.62 -32.19 17.11
C ARG A 401 -4.59 -33.28 16.69
N PHE A 402 -5.74 -32.88 16.15
CA PHE A 402 -6.68 -33.81 15.55
C PHE A 402 -6.17 -34.27 14.18
N ASP A 403 -5.98 -35.58 14.01
CA ASP A 403 -5.58 -36.16 12.74
C ASP A 403 -6.82 -36.42 11.88
N PHE A 404 -6.87 -35.82 10.69
CA PHE A 404 -7.93 -36.07 9.69
C PHE A 404 -7.65 -37.32 8.82
N GLU A 405 -6.60 -38.07 9.16
CA GLU A 405 -6.20 -39.30 8.50
C GLU A 405 -6.08 -39.10 6.98
N GLN A 406 -6.72 -39.96 6.19
CA GLN A 406 -6.69 -39.96 4.73
C GLN A 406 -7.87 -39.20 4.09
N LEU A 407 -8.58 -38.36 4.85
CA LEU A 407 -9.64 -37.51 4.32
C LEU A 407 -9.08 -36.63 3.18
N PRO A 408 -9.64 -36.66 1.96
CA PRO A 408 -9.15 -35.86 0.86
C PRO A 408 -9.21 -34.36 1.16
N VAL A 409 -8.10 -33.65 0.99
CA VAL A 409 -8.00 -32.19 1.15
C VAL A 409 -7.77 -31.56 -0.22
N HIS A 410 -8.73 -30.78 -0.71
CA HIS A 410 -8.64 -30.08 -1.98
C HIS A 410 -8.05 -28.68 -1.79
N VAL A 411 -6.84 -28.47 -2.31
CA VAL A 411 -6.18 -27.16 -2.37
C VAL A 411 -6.39 -26.61 -3.77
N ILE A 412 -7.23 -25.58 -3.90
CA ILE A 412 -7.68 -25.02 -5.19
C ILE A 412 -7.15 -23.59 -5.30
N ASP A 413 -6.12 -23.37 -6.11
CA ASP A 413 -5.50 -22.05 -6.25
C ASP A 413 -5.01 -21.80 -7.69
N ASP A 414 -4.60 -20.58 -7.98
CA ASP A 414 -4.02 -20.20 -9.26
C ASP A 414 -2.80 -21.09 -9.62
N PRO A 415 -2.56 -21.41 -10.91
CA PRO A 415 -1.34 -22.10 -11.34
C PRO A 415 -0.04 -21.45 -10.86
N THR A 416 -0.03 -20.12 -10.68
CA THR A 416 1.13 -19.32 -10.27
C THR A 416 1.22 -19.08 -8.76
N ALA A 417 0.28 -19.62 -7.97
CA ALA A 417 0.28 -19.47 -6.52
C ALA A 417 1.51 -20.15 -5.88
N HIS A 418 2.19 -19.41 -5.00
CA HIS A 418 3.37 -19.89 -4.30
C HIS A 418 3.10 -20.28 -2.84
N GLU A 419 2.21 -19.56 -2.15
CA GLU A 419 1.82 -19.83 -0.77
C GLU A 419 0.45 -20.50 -0.75
N LEU A 420 0.39 -21.82 -0.55
CA LEU A 420 -0.87 -22.55 -0.44
C LEU A 420 -1.34 -22.52 1.01
N ASP A 421 -2.17 -21.53 1.34
CA ASP A 421 -2.67 -21.28 2.69
C ASP A 421 -3.77 -22.26 3.11
N ASP A 422 -4.70 -22.61 2.22
CA ASP A 422 -5.95 -23.27 2.56
C ASP A 422 -6.27 -24.51 1.71
N GLY A 423 -6.96 -25.47 2.35
CA GLY A 423 -7.49 -26.66 1.72
C GLY A 423 -8.85 -27.03 2.29
N ILE A 424 -9.71 -27.65 1.48
CA ILE A 424 -11.10 -27.92 1.82
C ILE A 424 -11.37 -29.42 1.78
N SER A 425 -12.01 -29.93 2.83
CA SER A 425 -12.54 -31.30 2.90
C SER A 425 -14.01 -31.30 3.25
N ILE A 426 -14.67 -32.43 2.97
CA ILE A 426 -16.08 -32.64 3.22
C ILE A 426 -16.34 -34.00 3.86
N GLU A 427 -17.23 -34.04 4.85
CA GLU A 427 -17.78 -35.28 5.40
C GLU A 427 -19.32 -35.25 5.37
N ARG A 428 -19.96 -36.31 4.91
CA ARG A 428 -21.43 -36.39 4.86
C ARG A 428 -22.00 -36.81 6.21
N VAL A 429 -23.11 -36.21 6.63
CA VAL A 429 -23.81 -36.61 7.85
C VAL A 429 -24.81 -37.73 7.54
N ALA A 430 -24.59 -38.91 8.10
CA ALA A 430 -25.44 -40.07 7.84
C ALA A 430 -26.92 -39.80 8.16
N GLY A 431 -27.80 -40.06 7.19
CA GLY A 431 -29.26 -39.94 7.36
C GLY A 431 -29.80 -38.50 7.34
N LYS A 432 -28.97 -37.50 7.04
CA LYS A 432 -29.38 -36.10 6.92
C LYS A 432 -28.83 -35.48 5.63
N ASP A 433 -29.50 -34.47 5.09
CA ASP A 433 -28.96 -33.65 4.00
C ASP A 433 -28.12 -32.50 4.59
N GLU A 434 -27.12 -32.88 5.39
CA GLU A 434 -26.16 -32.02 6.06
C GLU A 434 -24.75 -32.53 5.75
N ILE A 435 -23.78 -31.63 5.69
CA ILE A 435 -22.36 -31.95 5.52
C ILE A 435 -21.52 -31.21 6.54
N TRP A 436 -20.41 -31.80 6.94
CA TRP A 436 -19.30 -31.04 7.51
C TRP A 436 -18.42 -30.52 6.38
N ILE A 437 -18.13 -29.22 6.43
CA ILE A 437 -17.10 -28.57 5.62
C ILE A 437 -15.93 -28.30 6.56
N HIS A 438 -14.74 -28.75 6.20
CA HIS A 438 -13.50 -28.54 6.93
C HIS A 438 -12.58 -27.65 6.10
N VAL A 439 -12.26 -26.48 6.63
CA VAL A 439 -11.27 -25.58 6.03
C VAL A 439 -9.98 -25.69 6.82
N HIS A 440 -9.01 -26.38 6.23
CA HIS A 440 -7.68 -26.62 6.78
C HIS A 440 -6.78 -25.45 6.37
N VAL A 441 -6.34 -24.64 7.34
CA VAL A 441 -5.45 -23.51 7.06
C VAL A 441 -4.06 -23.83 7.57
N ALA A 442 -3.04 -23.64 6.74
CA ALA A 442 -1.62 -23.73 7.08
C ALA A 442 -1.34 -23.07 8.44
N ASP A 443 -0.55 -23.73 9.31
CA ASP A 443 -0.28 -23.25 10.66
C ASP A 443 1.19 -22.81 10.83
N PRO A 444 1.60 -21.62 10.34
CA PRO A 444 2.96 -21.13 10.56
C PRO A 444 3.27 -20.82 12.03
N THR A 445 2.23 -20.65 12.84
CA THR A 445 2.38 -20.46 14.29
C THR A 445 2.70 -21.75 15.04
N SER A 446 2.80 -22.88 14.34
CA SER A 446 3.27 -24.16 14.92
C SER A 446 4.76 -24.14 15.24
N ILE A 447 5.54 -23.36 14.48
CA ILE A 447 6.99 -23.30 14.59
C ILE A 447 7.50 -21.91 15.00
N MET A 448 6.61 -20.92 15.11
CA MET A 448 6.96 -19.52 15.36
C MET A 448 6.19 -18.94 16.55
N ASP A 449 6.90 -18.39 17.52
CA ASP A 449 6.35 -17.64 18.66
C ASP A 449 6.31 -16.11 18.36
N PRO A 450 5.35 -15.35 18.92
CA PRO A 450 5.32 -13.88 18.79
C PRO A 450 6.63 -13.15 19.11
N ALA A 451 7.48 -13.68 19.97
CA ALA A 451 8.76 -13.08 20.36
C ALA A 451 9.90 -13.35 19.37
N ASP A 452 9.75 -14.34 18.49
CA ASP A 452 10.82 -14.78 17.57
C ASP A 452 11.19 -13.69 16.55
N ASP A 453 12.43 -13.74 16.06
CA ASP A 453 12.91 -12.83 15.01
C ASP A 453 12.06 -12.92 13.74
N LEU A 454 11.58 -14.12 13.42
CA LEU A 454 10.72 -14.39 12.27
C LEU A 454 9.35 -13.71 12.45
N ALA A 455 8.75 -13.79 13.64
CA ALA A 455 7.50 -13.11 13.96
C ALA A 455 7.66 -11.59 13.91
N ARG A 456 8.79 -11.07 14.40
CA ARG A 456 9.13 -9.65 14.30
C ARG A 456 9.33 -9.20 12.85
N ARG A 457 9.95 -10.03 11.99
CA ARG A 457 10.02 -9.78 10.53
C ARG A 457 8.63 -9.75 9.90
N ALA A 458 7.80 -10.76 10.15
CA ALA A 458 6.43 -10.84 9.64
C ALA A 458 5.58 -9.62 10.09
N ARG A 459 5.73 -9.19 11.36
CA ARG A 459 5.07 -7.98 11.88
C ARG A 459 5.52 -6.71 11.16
N ARG A 460 6.81 -6.59 10.81
CA ARG A 460 7.36 -5.44 10.06
C ARG A 460 6.85 -5.40 8.62
N GLN A 461 6.84 -6.55 7.94
CA GLN A 461 6.42 -6.65 6.55
C GLN A 461 4.90 -6.61 6.35
N HIS A 462 4.15 -7.14 7.33
CA HIS A 462 2.69 -7.16 7.42
C HIS A 462 1.94 -8.03 6.39
N ASN A 463 2.26 -7.91 5.10
CA ASN A 463 1.66 -8.71 4.03
C ASN A 463 2.74 -9.17 3.02
N THR A 464 2.48 -10.27 2.31
CA THR A 464 3.15 -10.51 1.02
C THR A 464 2.72 -9.42 0.04
N LEU A 465 3.67 -8.84 -0.69
CA LEU A 465 3.38 -7.89 -1.78
C LEU A 465 3.41 -8.65 -3.12
N TYR A 466 2.35 -8.53 -3.91
CA TYR A 466 2.27 -9.13 -5.24
C TYR A 466 2.43 -8.05 -6.31
N LEU A 467 3.63 -7.95 -6.86
CA LEU A 467 4.03 -6.94 -7.83
C LEU A 467 4.16 -7.58 -9.22
N PRO A 468 3.99 -6.81 -10.31
CA PRO A 468 4.20 -7.30 -11.67
C PRO A 468 5.56 -7.96 -11.91
N GLU A 469 6.60 -7.45 -11.26
CA GLU A 469 7.98 -7.92 -11.37
C GLU A 469 8.27 -9.17 -10.53
N GLY A 470 7.37 -9.55 -9.62
CA GLY A 470 7.57 -10.66 -8.68
C GLY A 470 6.84 -10.45 -7.35
N ARG A 471 7.06 -11.36 -6.41
CA ARG A 471 6.48 -11.28 -5.07
C ARG A 471 7.52 -10.96 -4.01
N TRP A 472 7.10 -10.24 -2.97
CA TRP A 472 7.88 -9.98 -1.77
C TRP A 472 7.20 -10.69 -0.58
N PRO A 473 7.63 -11.91 -0.21
CA PRO A 473 6.86 -12.82 0.64
C PRO A 473 6.96 -12.49 2.13
N LEU A 474 5.82 -12.55 2.85
CA LEU A 474 5.73 -12.25 4.29
C LEU A 474 6.70 -13.10 5.13
N LEU A 475 6.81 -14.38 4.76
CA LEU A 475 7.73 -15.34 5.34
C LEU A 475 8.82 -15.70 4.31
N PRO A 476 10.06 -16.00 4.74
CA PRO A 476 11.13 -16.39 3.83
C PRO A 476 10.78 -17.60 2.97
N ASP A 477 11.19 -17.57 1.71
CA ASP A 477 10.88 -18.62 0.74
C ASP A 477 11.45 -19.98 1.14
N GLU A 478 12.59 -20.03 1.81
CA GLU A 478 13.19 -21.28 2.28
C GLU A 478 12.26 -22.01 3.25
N MET A 479 11.45 -21.28 4.02
CA MET A 479 10.51 -21.86 4.98
C MET A 479 9.23 -22.37 4.31
N LEU A 480 8.78 -21.68 3.26
CA LEU A 480 7.63 -22.08 2.45
C LEU A 480 7.99 -23.31 1.61
N GLN A 481 9.18 -23.32 1.01
CA GLN A 481 9.68 -24.38 0.11
C GLN A 481 10.17 -25.63 0.85
N ALA A 482 10.58 -25.53 2.11
CA ALA A 482 10.95 -26.71 2.92
C ALA A 482 9.78 -27.66 3.22
N GLY A 483 8.58 -27.41 2.67
CA GLY A 483 7.43 -28.31 2.73
C GLY A 483 6.79 -28.43 4.12
N ARG A 484 7.14 -27.55 5.06
CA ARG A 484 6.69 -27.62 6.47
C ARG A 484 5.60 -26.62 6.82
N LEU A 485 5.36 -25.62 5.98
CA LEU A 485 4.42 -24.53 6.27
C LEU A 485 3.27 -24.45 5.26
N SER A 486 3.58 -24.48 3.96
CA SER A 486 2.58 -24.49 2.89
C SER A 486 1.84 -25.83 2.86
N LEU A 487 0.58 -25.84 2.40
CA LEU A 487 -0.18 -27.07 2.14
C LEU A 487 0.29 -27.77 0.84
N GLY A 488 1.60 -27.97 0.72
CA GLY A 488 2.29 -28.51 -0.45
C GLY A 488 2.75 -27.44 -1.44
N SER A 489 3.20 -27.90 -2.61
CA SER A 489 3.60 -27.09 -3.76
C SER A 489 3.43 -27.87 -5.07
N LYS A 490 3.03 -27.18 -6.15
CA LYS A 490 2.90 -27.80 -7.49
C LYS A 490 4.24 -28.25 -8.08
N SER A 491 5.37 -27.74 -7.56
CA SER A 491 6.71 -28.07 -8.04
C SER A 491 7.40 -29.19 -7.25
N GLU A 492 6.68 -29.87 -6.35
CA GLU A 492 7.24 -30.93 -5.52
C GLU A 492 7.57 -32.18 -6.36
N THR A 493 8.68 -32.83 -6.02
CA THR A 493 8.99 -34.16 -6.56
C THR A 493 8.09 -35.21 -5.92
N GLU A 494 7.96 -36.36 -6.58
CA GLU A 494 7.15 -37.48 -6.03
C GLU A 494 7.66 -37.91 -4.65
N GLU A 495 8.98 -37.91 -4.42
CA GLU A 495 9.59 -38.21 -3.13
C GLU A 495 9.19 -37.21 -2.04
N GLN A 496 9.22 -35.90 -2.35
CA GLN A 496 8.77 -34.86 -1.42
C GLN A 496 7.28 -35.00 -1.10
N ARG A 497 6.48 -35.41 -2.09
CA ARG A 497 5.05 -35.67 -1.92
C ARG A 497 4.78 -36.87 -1.02
N GLU A 498 5.47 -37.99 -1.24
CA GLU A 498 5.38 -39.18 -0.40
C GLU A 498 5.81 -38.89 1.05
N GLU A 499 6.92 -38.16 1.23
CA GLU A 499 7.40 -37.77 2.55
C GLU A 499 6.39 -36.87 3.28
N ARG A 500 5.81 -35.90 2.58
CA ARG A 500 4.77 -35.02 3.12
C ARG A 500 3.51 -35.80 3.51
N GLN A 501 3.05 -36.71 2.65
CA GLN A 501 1.89 -37.56 2.94
C GLN A 501 2.12 -38.45 4.17
N LYS A 502 3.36 -38.90 4.40
CA LYS A 502 3.71 -39.70 5.57
C LYS A 502 3.78 -38.87 6.87
N HIS A 503 4.38 -37.69 6.85
CA HIS A 503 4.54 -36.86 8.05
C HIS A 503 3.26 -36.07 8.39
N GLY A 504 2.43 -35.77 7.39
CA GLY A 504 1.27 -34.90 7.55
C GLY A 504 1.67 -33.41 7.66
N LEU A 505 0.70 -32.55 7.42
CA LEU A 505 0.86 -31.09 7.47
C LEU A 505 0.08 -30.50 8.64
N CYS A 506 0.75 -29.65 9.43
CA CYS A 506 0.11 -28.92 10.51
C CYS A 506 -0.84 -27.85 9.97
N ALA A 507 -2.08 -27.91 10.41
CA ALA A 507 -3.10 -26.92 10.09
C ALA A 507 -3.83 -26.45 11.36
N LEU A 508 -4.50 -25.30 11.24
CA LEU A 508 -5.60 -24.90 12.11
C LEU A 508 -6.89 -25.05 11.29
N THR A 509 -7.72 -26.01 11.68
CA THR A 509 -8.92 -26.36 10.91
C THR A 509 -10.16 -25.68 11.49
N PHE A 510 -10.93 -25.05 10.60
CA PHE A 510 -12.24 -24.46 10.87
C PHE A 510 -13.31 -25.35 10.25
N SER A 511 -14.07 -26.05 11.11
CA SER A 511 -15.11 -27.00 10.70
C SER A 511 -16.49 -26.41 10.94
N ALA A 512 -17.43 -26.64 10.03
CA ALA A 512 -18.83 -26.29 10.21
C ALA A 512 -19.75 -27.36 9.61
N ARG A 513 -20.80 -27.73 10.35
CA ARG A 513 -21.89 -28.56 9.85
C ARG A 513 -22.93 -27.65 9.21
N VAL A 514 -23.18 -27.83 7.93
CA VAL A 514 -24.06 -26.99 7.11
C VAL A 514 -25.21 -27.84 6.57
N ASP A 515 -26.43 -27.31 6.63
CA ASP A 515 -27.61 -27.96 6.05
C ASP A 515 -27.83 -27.58 4.58
N ALA A 516 -28.78 -28.25 3.92
CA ALA A 516 -29.10 -28.04 2.52
C ALA A 516 -29.55 -26.60 2.18
N GLN A 517 -29.90 -25.78 3.18
CA GLN A 517 -30.26 -24.38 3.02
C GLN A 517 -29.06 -23.44 3.19
N GLY A 518 -27.87 -23.96 3.50
CA GLY A 518 -26.66 -23.17 3.73
C GLY A 518 -26.55 -22.62 5.16
N LYS A 519 -27.38 -23.09 6.09
CA LYS A 519 -27.34 -22.66 7.50
C LYS A 519 -26.32 -23.47 8.28
N VAL A 520 -25.47 -22.77 9.02
CA VAL A 520 -24.51 -23.39 9.95
C VAL A 520 -25.25 -23.89 11.19
N GLN A 521 -25.24 -25.21 11.38
CA GLN A 521 -25.89 -25.88 12.51
C GLN A 521 -24.96 -25.99 13.72
N GLU A 522 -23.67 -26.19 13.46
CA GLU A 522 -22.65 -26.43 14.48
C GLU A 522 -21.27 -26.07 13.88
N TYR A 523 -20.32 -25.68 14.72
CA TYR A 523 -18.96 -25.39 14.27
C TYR A 523 -17.92 -25.87 15.28
N CYS A 524 -16.68 -26.03 14.82
CA CYS A 524 -15.56 -26.40 15.67
C CYS A 524 -14.23 -25.89 15.10
N VAL A 525 -13.33 -25.40 15.95
CA VAL A 525 -11.96 -25.02 15.58
C VAL A 525 -10.97 -25.91 16.32
N ARG A 526 -10.00 -26.50 15.62
CA ARG A 526 -9.00 -27.41 16.22
C ARG A 526 -7.65 -27.30 15.52
N PRO A 527 -6.52 -27.33 16.26
CA PRO A 527 -5.23 -27.66 15.67
C PRO A 527 -5.30 -29.08 15.08
N SER A 528 -4.75 -29.28 13.89
CA SER A 528 -4.91 -30.54 13.17
C SER A 528 -3.69 -30.94 12.36
N ILE A 529 -3.71 -32.19 11.87
CA ILE A 529 -2.78 -32.75 10.88
C ILE A 529 -3.60 -33.26 9.68
N VAL A 530 -3.11 -33.03 8.46
CA VAL A 530 -3.72 -33.52 7.21
C VAL A 530 -2.69 -34.24 6.33
N HIS A 531 -3.11 -35.31 5.64
CA HIS A 531 -2.20 -36.16 4.84
C HIS A 531 -2.53 -36.17 3.33
N ASN A 532 -3.79 -36.44 2.96
CA ASN A 532 -4.22 -36.65 1.57
C ASN A 532 -4.50 -35.33 0.83
N VAL A 533 -3.45 -34.51 0.65
CA VAL A 533 -3.55 -33.21 -0.01
C VAL A 533 -3.49 -33.33 -1.54
N GLN A 534 -4.52 -32.81 -2.19
CA GLN A 534 -4.72 -32.79 -3.63
C GLN A 534 -4.72 -31.34 -4.12
N ILE A 535 -3.65 -30.96 -4.82
CA ILE A 535 -3.48 -29.61 -5.36
C ILE A 535 -4.06 -29.58 -6.77
N THR A 536 -4.93 -28.61 -7.05
CA THR A 536 -5.58 -28.40 -8.35
C THR A 536 -5.72 -26.91 -8.65
N THR A 537 -6.36 -26.56 -9.76
CA THR A 537 -6.56 -25.17 -10.21
C THR A 537 -8.04 -24.81 -10.29
N TYR A 538 -8.33 -23.50 -10.24
CA TYR A 538 -9.70 -23.01 -10.47
C TYR A 538 -10.28 -23.47 -11.81
N ASP A 539 -9.46 -23.51 -12.86
CA ASP A 539 -9.91 -23.92 -14.20
C ASP A 539 -10.26 -25.41 -14.26
N GLU A 540 -9.41 -26.28 -13.70
CA GLU A 540 -9.65 -27.72 -13.62
C GLU A 540 -10.93 -28.04 -12.83
N VAL A 541 -11.11 -27.40 -11.67
CA VAL A 541 -12.30 -27.60 -10.84
C VAL A 541 -13.54 -27.05 -11.53
N SER A 542 -13.45 -25.88 -12.16
CA SER A 542 -14.60 -25.30 -12.87
C SER A 542 -15.03 -26.21 -14.03
N ALA A 543 -14.08 -26.72 -14.81
CA ALA A 543 -14.35 -27.69 -15.86
C ALA A 543 -14.99 -28.98 -15.31
N ALA A 544 -14.52 -29.47 -14.16
CA ALA A 544 -15.10 -30.64 -13.50
C ALA A 544 -16.54 -30.40 -13.00
N LEU A 545 -16.89 -29.15 -12.65
CA LEU A 545 -18.21 -28.73 -12.17
C LEU A 545 -19.18 -28.32 -13.30
N GLU A 546 -18.76 -28.36 -14.57
CA GLU A 546 -19.65 -28.14 -15.72
C GLU A 546 -20.51 -29.37 -16.04
N VAL A 547 -20.06 -30.57 -15.66
CA VAL A 547 -20.77 -31.82 -15.90
C VAL A 547 -21.49 -32.21 -14.60
N ASP A 548 -22.78 -32.50 -14.65
CA ASP A 548 -23.51 -32.96 -13.46
C ASP A 548 -22.83 -34.20 -12.85
N GLY A 549 -22.54 -34.14 -11.55
CA GLY A 549 -21.80 -35.17 -10.85
C GLY A 549 -22.19 -35.30 -9.38
N THR A 550 -21.70 -36.35 -8.74
CA THR A 550 -21.94 -36.65 -7.31
C THR A 550 -20.65 -36.70 -6.48
N SER A 551 -19.54 -36.26 -7.07
CA SER A 551 -18.25 -36.18 -6.36
C SER A 551 -18.31 -35.16 -5.22
N ASP A 552 -17.32 -35.23 -4.34
CA ASP A 552 -17.21 -34.33 -3.19
C ASP A 552 -17.20 -32.85 -3.59
N LEU A 553 -16.55 -32.50 -4.70
CA LEU A 553 -16.58 -31.14 -5.27
C LEU A 553 -17.98 -30.70 -5.71
N HIS A 554 -18.80 -31.60 -6.28
CA HIS A 554 -20.18 -31.28 -6.67
C HIS A 554 -21.06 -31.03 -5.45
N VAL A 555 -20.88 -31.84 -4.40
CA VAL A 555 -21.61 -31.64 -3.14
C VAL A 555 -21.16 -30.33 -2.49
N LEU A 556 -19.86 -30.07 -2.38
CA LEU A 556 -19.32 -28.81 -1.89
C LEU A 556 -19.89 -27.61 -2.67
N GLN A 557 -19.92 -27.66 -4.00
CA GLN A 557 -20.50 -26.60 -4.83
C GLN A 557 -21.96 -26.34 -4.48
N ARG A 558 -22.77 -27.39 -4.31
CA ARG A 558 -24.19 -27.27 -3.96
C ARG A 558 -24.39 -26.52 -2.64
N PHE A 559 -23.64 -26.90 -1.60
CA PHE A 559 -23.72 -26.24 -0.29
C PHE A 559 -23.09 -24.84 -0.29
N ALA A 560 -22.02 -24.62 -1.04
CA ALA A 560 -21.44 -23.28 -1.23
C ALA A 560 -22.43 -22.32 -1.88
N ARG A 561 -23.14 -22.75 -2.94
CA ARG A 561 -24.22 -21.95 -3.54
C ARG A 561 -25.35 -21.65 -2.56
N ALA A 562 -25.74 -22.63 -1.73
CA ALA A 562 -26.76 -22.41 -0.71
C ALA A 562 -26.31 -21.35 0.33
N MET A 563 -25.05 -21.40 0.77
CA MET A 563 -24.47 -20.37 1.64
C MET A 563 -24.43 -18.99 0.98
N LEU A 564 -24.00 -18.90 -0.29
CA LEU A 564 -24.02 -17.67 -1.07
C LEU A 564 -25.43 -17.08 -1.13
N HIS A 565 -26.43 -17.89 -1.48
CA HIS A 565 -27.83 -17.45 -1.60
C HIS A 565 -28.40 -16.93 -0.28
N GLN A 566 -28.01 -17.51 0.88
CA GLN A 566 -28.33 -16.94 2.20
C GLN A 566 -27.72 -15.54 2.38
N ARG A 567 -26.43 -15.37 2.05
CA ARG A 567 -25.75 -14.06 2.16
C ARG A 567 -26.38 -13.03 1.21
N VAL A 568 -26.72 -13.43 -0.01
CA VAL A 568 -27.38 -12.59 -1.02
C VAL A 568 -28.78 -12.18 -0.53
N ALA A 569 -29.58 -13.12 -0.05
CA ALA A 569 -30.91 -12.85 0.50
C ALA A 569 -30.88 -11.81 1.63
N ASN A 570 -29.79 -11.78 2.42
CA ASN A 570 -29.52 -10.74 3.40
C ASN A 570 -29.08 -9.41 2.75
N SER A 571 -27.81 -9.30 2.34
CA SER A 571 -27.26 -8.04 1.79
C SER A 571 -26.03 -8.16 0.90
N SER A 572 -25.53 -9.38 0.63
CA SER A 572 -24.28 -9.58 -0.12
C SER A 572 -24.31 -8.90 -1.49
N ILE A 573 -23.24 -8.18 -1.81
CA ILE A 573 -23.03 -7.51 -3.08
C ILE A 573 -21.58 -7.72 -3.48
N ALA A 574 -21.37 -8.38 -4.61
CA ALA A 574 -20.06 -8.53 -5.22
C ALA A 574 -19.92 -7.55 -6.38
N SER A 575 -18.95 -6.65 -6.28
CA SER A 575 -18.60 -5.73 -7.37
C SER A 575 -17.10 -5.46 -7.36
N ASN A 576 -16.44 -5.79 -8.46
CA ASN A 576 -14.99 -5.67 -8.59
C ASN A 576 -14.65 -4.55 -9.57
N MET A 577 -13.90 -3.56 -9.11
CA MET A 577 -13.29 -2.56 -10.00
C MET A 577 -12.21 -3.26 -10.85
N PRO A 578 -12.31 -3.21 -12.19
CA PRO A 578 -11.28 -3.76 -13.05
C PRO A 578 -9.93 -3.09 -12.77
N GLY A 579 -8.88 -3.89 -12.60
CA GLY A 579 -7.50 -3.42 -12.47
C GLY A 579 -6.74 -3.55 -13.79
N PRO A 580 -5.53 -2.97 -13.90
CA PRO A 580 -4.72 -3.08 -15.11
C PRO A 580 -4.39 -4.54 -15.44
N ASN A 581 -4.66 -4.95 -16.69
CA ASN A 581 -4.41 -6.32 -17.18
C ASN A 581 -3.23 -6.34 -18.15
N PHE A 582 -2.12 -6.92 -17.72
CA PHE A 582 -0.94 -7.12 -18.54
C PHE A 582 -0.06 -8.23 -17.96
N THR A 583 0.79 -8.82 -18.81
CA THR A 583 1.88 -9.70 -18.38
C THR A 583 3.22 -9.07 -18.66
N LEU A 584 4.22 -9.45 -17.85
CA LEU A 584 5.62 -9.05 -18.04
C LEU A 584 6.46 -10.27 -18.36
N SER A 585 7.39 -10.14 -19.31
CA SER A 585 8.40 -11.16 -19.55
C SER A 585 9.74 -10.55 -20.01
N PRO A 586 10.89 -11.10 -19.57
CA PRO A 586 11.02 -12.18 -18.59
C PRO A 586 10.76 -11.70 -17.15
N VAL A 587 10.45 -12.64 -16.27
CA VAL A 587 10.44 -12.45 -14.80
C VAL A 587 11.28 -13.58 -14.20
N PRO A 588 12.28 -13.30 -13.34
CA PRO A 588 12.67 -12.00 -12.81
C PRO A 588 13.33 -11.09 -13.86
N LEU A 589 13.18 -9.77 -13.67
CA LEU A 589 13.81 -8.76 -14.51
C LEU A 589 15.30 -8.59 -14.15
N PRO A 590 16.19 -8.27 -15.12
CA PRO A 590 17.58 -7.95 -14.80
C PRO A 590 17.68 -6.72 -13.89
N GLY A 591 18.44 -6.86 -12.80
CA GLY A 591 18.64 -5.83 -11.78
C GLY A 591 20.05 -5.22 -11.75
N ALA A 592 20.23 -4.15 -10.98
CA ALA A 592 21.55 -3.60 -10.67
C ALA A 592 22.28 -4.47 -9.62
N PRO A 593 23.59 -4.69 -9.74
CA PRO A 593 24.34 -5.47 -8.75
C PRO A 593 24.33 -4.77 -7.39
N ALA A 594 24.37 -5.56 -6.31
CA ALA A 594 24.50 -5.02 -4.95
C ALA A 594 25.84 -4.29 -4.72
N THR A 595 26.90 -4.70 -5.42
CA THR A 595 28.19 -4.02 -5.49
C THR A 595 28.79 -4.16 -6.90
N PRO A 596 28.54 -3.21 -7.81
CA PRO A 596 29.23 -3.20 -9.09
C PRO A 596 30.71 -2.88 -8.86
N SER A 597 31.63 -3.80 -9.18
CA SER A 597 33.06 -3.48 -9.33
C SER A 597 33.37 -2.82 -10.68
N THR A 598 32.46 -2.94 -11.64
CA THR A 598 32.55 -2.45 -13.01
C THR A 598 31.28 -1.69 -13.39
N GLN A 599 31.40 -0.77 -14.34
CA GLN A 599 30.24 -0.03 -14.82
C GLN A 599 29.26 -0.98 -15.52
N THR A 600 28.00 -0.88 -15.12
CA THR A 600 26.88 -1.64 -15.69
C THR A 600 26.04 -0.74 -16.59
N LEU A 601 25.44 -1.31 -17.63
CA LEU A 601 24.35 -0.70 -18.39
C LEU A 601 23.21 -1.69 -18.61
N PHE A 602 22.06 -1.14 -18.97
CA PHE A 602 20.88 -1.91 -19.33
C PHE A 602 20.55 -1.67 -20.80
N ARG A 603 20.28 -2.76 -21.53
CA ARG A 603 19.85 -2.77 -22.93
C ARG A 603 18.57 -3.57 -23.07
N GLY A 604 17.89 -3.43 -24.21
CA GLY A 604 16.57 -4.02 -24.40
C GLY A 604 15.52 -3.44 -23.46
N PHE A 605 14.36 -4.07 -23.43
CA PHE A 605 13.25 -3.68 -22.56
C PHE A 605 12.33 -4.90 -22.34
N PRO A 606 11.77 -5.10 -21.13
CA PRO A 606 10.84 -6.21 -20.92
C PRO A 606 9.61 -6.11 -21.80
N LYS A 607 9.15 -7.26 -22.30
CA LYS A 607 7.89 -7.33 -23.03
C LYS A 607 6.73 -7.07 -22.07
N ILE A 608 5.83 -6.16 -22.46
CA ILE A 608 4.61 -5.83 -21.73
C ILE A 608 3.43 -6.17 -22.64
N ASP A 609 2.81 -7.33 -22.44
CA ASP A 609 1.63 -7.71 -23.21
C ASP A 609 0.38 -7.20 -22.49
N ILE A 610 -0.22 -6.12 -23.01
CA ILE A 610 -1.42 -5.50 -22.44
C ILE A 610 -2.67 -6.20 -22.97
N GLY A 611 -3.51 -6.70 -22.06
CA GLY A 611 -4.79 -7.31 -22.41
C GLY A 611 -5.95 -6.34 -22.26
N MET A 612 -6.89 -6.37 -23.21
CA MET A 612 -8.13 -5.60 -23.12
C MET A 612 -9.16 -6.33 -22.25
N LEU A 613 -9.76 -5.61 -21.29
CA LEU A 613 -10.76 -6.16 -20.38
C LEU A 613 -12.18 -6.10 -20.96
N SER A 614 -12.98 -7.12 -20.65
CA SER A 614 -14.42 -7.14 -20.94
C SER A 614 -15.16 -6.10 -20.09
N LEU A 615 -16.21 -5.51 -20.67
CA LEU A 615 -17.12 -4.60 -19.98
C LEU A 615 -18.23 -5.34 -19.21
N GLU A 616 -18.41 -6.63 -19.49
CA GLU A 616 -19.38 -7.46 -18.78
C GLU A 616 -19.00 -7.64 -17.30
N PRO A 617 -19.97 -7.82 -16.39
CA PRO A 617 -19.67 -8.16 -15.01
C PRO A 617 -18.75 -9.39 -14.98
N PRO A 618 -17.67 -9.39 -14.19
CA PRO A 618 -16.87 -10.59 -14.02
C PRO A 618 -17.75 -11.65 -13.34
N ALA A 619 -18.13 -12.69 -14.09
CA ALA A 619 -18.68 -13.89 -13.50
C ALA A 619 -17.52 -14.63 -12.84
N TRP A 620 -17.57 -14.80 -11.52
CA TRP A 620 -16.64 -15.69 -10.85
C TRP A 620 -16.86 -17.11 -11.38
N SER A 621 -15.79 -17.89 -11.48
CA SER A 621 -15.95 -19.29 -11.85
C SER A 621 -16.62 -20.05 -10.71
N LYS A 622 -17.29 -21.17 -11.01
CA LYS A 622 -17.92 -22.02 -9.98
C LYS A 622 -16.93 -22.38 -8.87
N ALA A 623 -15.67 -22.66 -9.24
CA ALA A 623 -14.60 -22.95 -8.28
C ALA A 623 -14.25 -21.74 -7.39
N GLN A 624 -14.22 -20.52 -7.95
CA GLN A 624 -13.97 -19.30 -7.16
C GLN A 624 -15.10 -19.05 -6.16
N ASP A 625 -16.36 -19.25 -6.55
CA ASP A 625 -17.49 -19.18 -5.63
C ASP A 625 -17.35 -20.19 -4.49
N LEU A 626 -17.06 -21.46 -4.82
CA LEU A 626 -16.87 -22.53 -3.83
C LEU A 626 -15.81 -22.17 -2.79
N VAL A 627 -14.60 -21.81 -3.25
CA VAL A 627 -13.50 -21.48 -2.36
C VAL A 627 -13.83 -20.23 -1.54
N SER A 628 -14.37 -19.19 -2.17
CA SER A 628 -14.71 -17.94 -1.48
C SER A 628 -15.73 -18.14 -0.35
N GLU A 629 -16.78 -18.94 -0.57
CA GLU A 629 -17.78 -19.25 0.45
C GLU A 629 -17.18 -20.09 1.59
N CYS A 630 -16.29 -21.03 1.28
CA CYS A 630 -15.57 -21.79 2.32
C CYS A 630 -14.65 -20.88 3.15
N MET A 631 -13.94 -19.93 2.53
CA MET A 631 -13.09 -18.97 3.25
C MET A 631 -13.92 -18.01 4.12
N LEU A 632 -15.08 -17.56 3.63
CA LEU A 632 -16.01 -16.75 4.41
C LEU A 632 -16.57 -17.54 5.60
N LEU A 633 -16.96 -18.80 5.38
CA LEU A 633 -17.40 -19.71 6.43
C LEU A 633 -16.33 -19.87 7.51
N ALA A 634 -15.07 -20.14 7.13
CA ALA A 634 -13.96 -20.27 8.07
C ALA A 634 -13.73 -19.00 8.89
N GLY A 635 -13.79 -17.81 8.26
CA GLY A 635 -13.65 -16.54 8.97
C GLY A 635 -14.81 -16.20 9.90
N ARG A 636 -16.03 -16.64 9.58
CA ARG A 636 -17.20 -16.56 10.48
C ARG A 636 -17.04 -17.49 11.68
N VAL A 637 -16.62 -18.74 11.43
CA VAL A 637 -16.33 -19.74 12.46
C VAL A 637 -15.21 -19.27 13.40
N ALA A 638 -14.16 -18.66 12.86
CA ALA A 638 -13.08 -18.05 13.65
C ALA A 638 -13.62 -16.96 14.58
N GLY A 639 -14.45 -16.05 14.04
CA GLY A 639 -15.07 -14.97 14.80
C GLY A 639 -15.99 -15.47 15.92
N ALA A 640 -16.81 -16.49 15.63
CA ALA A 640 -17.73 -17.12 16.59
C ALA A 640 -16.97 -17.85 17.71
N CYS A 641 -15.97 -18.66 17.34
CA CYS A 641 -15.12 -19.35 18.30
C CYS A 641 -14.42 -18.38 19.27
N ALA A 642 -13.92 -17.26 18.74
CA ALA A 642 -13.29 -16.23 19.55
C ALA A 642 -14.30 -15.53 20.48
N ALA A 643 -15.49 -15.20 19.99
CA ALA A 643 -16.55 -14.59 20.78
C ALA A 643 -16.99 -15.50 21.94
N ASP A 644 -17.26 -16.78 21.66
CA ASP A 644 -17.68 -17.77 22.68
C ASP A 644 -16.61 -18.03 23.75
N ARG A 645 -15.32 -17.84 23.40
CA ARG A 645 -14.18 -18.05 24.31
C ARG A 645 -13.65 -16.76 24.95
N GLY A 646 -14.22 -15.60 24.62
CA GLY A 646 -13.73 -14.30 25.11
C GLY A 646 -12.31 -13.96 24.63
N VAL A 647 -11.93 -14.39 23.43
CA VAL A 647 -10.61 -14.17 22.83
C VAL A 647 -10.65 -12.94 21.94
N PRO A 648 -9.77 -11.93 22.14
CA PRO A 648 -9.77 -10.76 21.28
C PRO A 648 -9.14 -11.08 19.92
N LEU A 649 -9.90 -10.81 18.85
CA LEU A 649 -9.49 -10.88 17.45
C LEU A 649 -9.69 -9.53 16.74
N VAL A 650 -9.03 -9.37 15.58
CA VAL A 650 -9.29 -8.26 14.67
C VAL A 650 -10.41 -8.68 13.72
N TYR A 651 -11.61 -8.20 13.99
CA TYR A 651 -12.78 -8.38 13.13
C TYR A 651 -12.75 -7.42 11.94
N ARG A 652 -13.50 -7.74 10.89
CA ARG A 652 -13.70 -6.89 9.73
C ARG A 652 -15.18 -6.59 9.56
N SER A 653 -15.53 -5.32 9.65
CA SER A 653 -16.90 -4.83 9.58
C SER A 653 -17.09 -3.84 8.43
N GLN A 654 -18.33 -3.65 8.02
CA GLN A 654 -18.69 -2.67 7.01
C GLN A 654 -20.12 -2.20 7.26
N GLU A 655 -20.27 -0.90 7.47
CA GLU A 655 -21.58 -0.29 7.70
C GLU A 655 -22.49 -0.41 6.48
N ALA A 656 -23.78 -0.56 6.74
CA ALA A 656 -24.79 -0.55 5.70
C ALA A 656 -25.02 0.88 5.19
N PRO A 657 -25.22 1.08 3.88
CA PRO A 657 -25.72 2.35 3.37
C PRO A 657 -27.16 2.59 3.86
N GLU A 658 -27.66 3.81 3.68
CA GLU A 658 -29.05 4.15 3.99
C GLU A 658 -30.04 3.19 3.32
N ALA A 659 -31.19 2.94 3.96
CA ALA A 659 -32.14 1.91 3.53
C ALA A 659 -32.59 2.03 2.06
N ALA A 660 -32.78 3.26 1.56
CA ALA A 660 -33.12 3.51 0.16
C ALA A 660 -31.98 3.13 -0.80
N ALA A 661 -30.74 3.46 -0.44
CA ALA A 661 -29.55 3.08 -1.19
C ALA A 661 -29.31 1.57 -1.17
N ALA A 662 -29.49 0.91 -0.01
CA ALA A 662 -29.44 -0.54 0.11
C ALA A 662 -30.50 -1.24 -0.74
N ALA A 663 -31.74 -0.72 -0.76
CA ALA A 663 -32.81 -1.24 -1.63
C ALA A 663 -32.49 -1.07 -3.12
N LYS A 664 -31.93 0.08 -3.51
CA LYS A 664 -31.48 0.33 -4.88
C LYS A 664 -30.43 -0.68 -5.33
N LEU A 665 -29.40 -0.92 -4.51
CA LEU A 665 -28.35 -1.89 -4.83
C LEU A 665 -28.89 -3.32 -4.94
N ARG A 666 -29.83 -3.70 -4.07
CA ARG A 666 -30.49 -5.02 -4.14
C ARG A 666 -31.22 -5.27 -5.46
N GLY A 667 -31.77 -4.22 -6.09
CA GLY A 667 -32.43 -4.33 -7.40
C GLY A 667 -31.49 -4.30 -8.61
N LEU A 668 -30.19 -4.02 -8.40
CA LEU A 668 -29.19 -3.89 -9.48
C LEU A 668 -28.25 -5.10 -9.59
N ARG A 669 -28.24 -5.98 -8.59
CA ARG A 669 -27.43 -7.21 -8.56
C ARG A 669 -28.19 -8.38 -9.19
N ASP A 670 -27.47 -9.37 -9.69
CA ASP A 670 -28.05 -10.63 -10.19
C ASP A 670 -28.42 -11.60 -9.05
N GLU A 671 -28.82 -12.82 -9.41
CA GLU A 671 -29.26 -13.87 -8.47
C GLU A 671 -28.15 -14.36 -7.52
N ASP A 672 -26.90 -14.28 -7.95
CA ASP A 672 -25.73 -14.64 -7.16
C ASP A 672 -25.12 -13.40 -6.44
N GLY A 673 -25.76 -12.24 -6.57
CA GLY A 673 -25.40 -11.00 -5.90
C GLY A 673 -24.29 -10.19 -6.57
N ASN A 674 -23.95 -10.50 -7.83
CA ASN A 674 -22.93 -9.81 -8.60
C ASN A 674 -23.49 -8.56 -9.30
N MET A 675 -22.63 -7.56 -9.47
CA MET A 675 -22.90 -6.38 -10.30
C MET A 675 -21.59 -5.78 -10.86
N SER A 676 -21.63 -5.28 -12.09
CA SER A 676 -20.46 -4.59 -12.65
C SER A 676 -20.13 -3.33 -11.85
N TRP A 677 -18.83 -3.00 -11.77
CA TRP A 677 -18.37 -1.78 -11.12
C TRP A 677 -19.00 -0.51 -11.74
N LEU A 678 -19.23 -0.52 -13.05
CA LEU A 678 -19.88 0.58 -13.76
C LEU A 678 -21.33 0.78 -13.32
N THR A 679 -22.08 -0.31 -13.11
CA THR A 679 -23.45 -0.26 -12.58
C THR A 679 -23.45 0.30 -11.16
N LEU A 680 -22.52 -0.14 -10.31
CA LEU A 680 -22.37 0.41 -8.96
C LEU A 680 -22.04 1.91 -8.98
N LEU A 681 -21.08 2.34 -9.81
CA LEU A 681 -20.69 3.75 -9.95
C LEU A 681 -21.88 4.62 -10.42
N ARG A 682 -22.59 4.19 -11.46
CA ARG A 682 -23.76 4.90 -12.01
C ARG A 682 -24.96 4.92 -11.07
N SER A 683 -25.03 3.98 -10.12
CA SER A 683 -26.06 4.00 -9.08
C SER A 683 -25.95 5.24 -8.19
N GLY A 684 -24.78 5.89 -8.13
CA GLY A 684 -24.49 7.00 -7.22
C GLY A 684 -24.39 6.58 -5.75
N VAL A 685 -24.57 5.31 -5.44
CA VAL A 685 -24.44 4.78 -4.08
C VAL A 685 -22.97 4.53 -3.77
N ARG A 686 -22.52 5.03 -2.61
CA ARG A 686 -21.18 4.80 -2.10
C ARG A 686 -21.25 3.78 -0.97
N LEU A 687 -20.50 2.71 -1.10
CA LEU A 687 -20.32 1.73 -0.04
C LEU A 687 -19.18 2.20 0.88
N ALA A 688 -19.39 2.07 2.19
CA ALA A 688 -18.33 2.28 3.17
C ALA A 688 -17.20 1.27 2.91
N PRO A 689 -15.92 1.63 3.11
CA PRO A 689 -14.84 0.65 3.09
C PRO A 689 -15.00 -0.35 4.24
N GLY A 690 -14.51 -1.57 4.07
CA GLY A 690 -14.40 -2.51 5.18
C GLY A 690 -13.35 -2.04 6.19
N ASN A 691 -13.72 -1.95 7.45
CA ASN A 691 -12.90 -1.45 8.55
C ASN A 691 -12.51 -2.57 9.51
N ALA A 692 -11.40 -2.38 10.22
CA ALA A 692 -11.04 -3.24 11.35
C ALA A 692 -11.91 -2.91 12.56
N SER A 693 -12.30 -3.92 13.32
CA SER A 693 -13.10 -3.80 14.54
C SER A 693 -12.52 -4.68 15.65
N HIS A 694 -12.61 -4.22 16.90
CA HIS A 694 -12.18 -4.97 18.09
C HIS A 694 -13.26 -5.93 18.61
N ALA A 695 -14.49 -5.80 18.10
CA ALA A 695 -15.62 -6.64 18.43
C ALA A 695 -16.32 -7.16 17.17
N PRO A 696 -17.05 -8.29 17.26
CA PRO A 696 -17.93 -8.76 16.20
C PRO A 696 -18.88 -7.66 15.73
N ALA A 697 -18.96 -7.46 14.40
CA ALA A 697 -19.84 -6.46 13.81
C ALA A 697 -20.28 -6.89 12.39
N PRO A 698 -21.41 -6.35 11.88
CA PRO A 698 -21.91 -6.67 10.55
C PRO A 698 -20.94 -6.25 9.43
N HIS A 699 -21.03 -6.94 8.29
CA HIS A 699 -20.35 -6.58 7.06
C HIS A 699 -21.34 -6.60 5.88
N PHE A 700 -21.82 -5.42 5.49
CA PHE A 700 -22.92 -5.26 4.53
C PHE A 700 -22.69 -5.97 3.18
N ALA A 701 -21.61 -5.68 2.46
CA ALA A 701 -21.35 -6.25 1.14
C ALA A 701 -21.01 -7.75 1.18
N LEU A 702 -20.64 -8.30 2.33
CA LEU A 702 -20.45 -9.74 2.51
C LEU A 702 -21.73 -10.43 3.00
N GLY A 703 -22.84 -9.72 3.23
CA GLY A 703 -24.06 -10.33 3.74
C GLY A 703 -23.92 -10.93 5.14
N ILE A 704 -22.88 -10.54 5.89
CA ILE A 704 -22.61 -11.07 7.24
C ILE A 704 -23.29 -10.15 8.25
N SER A 705 -24.19 -10.70 9.05
CA SER A 705 -24.95 -9.96 10.05
C SER A 705 -25.30 -10.87 11.22
N PRO A 706 -25.39 -10.34 12.46
CA PRO A 706 -26.00 -11.05 13.58
C PRO A 706 -27.46 -11.48 13.34
N ALA A 707 -28.12 -10.90 12.33
CA ALA A 707 -29.47 -11.27 11.92
C ALA A 707 -29.54 -12.59 11.13
N LEU A 708 -28.41 -13.16 10.71
CA LEU A 708 -28.39 -14.51 10.16
C LEU A 708 -28.84 -15.48 11.26
N ASP A 709 -29.82 -16.32 10.95
CA ASP A 709 -30.28 -17.36 11.87
C ASP A 709 -29.41 -18.60 11.70
N ASP A 710 -28.17 -18.56 12.20
CA ASP A 710 -27.26 -19.72 12.24
C ASP A 710 -26.28 -19.69 13.43
N ALA A 711 -25.61 -20.81 13.70
CA ALA A 711 -24.75 -20.99 14.88
C ALA A 711 -23.51 -20.07 14.91
N ALA A 712 -23.08 -19.51 13.77
CA ALA A 712 -21.88 -18.68 13.67
C ALA A 712 -22.21 -17.18 13.50
N ALA A 713 -23.49 -16.80 13.40
CA ALA A 713 -23.91 -15.43 13.08
C ALA A 713 -23.45 -14.37 14.08
N HIS A 714 -23.42 -14.71 15.38
CA HIS A 714 -23.01 -13.80 16.45
C HIS A 714 -21.53 -13.40 16.37
N GLY A 715 -20.69 -14.21 15.69
CA GLY A 715 -19.26 -14.04 15.62
C GLY A 715 -18.77 -12.99 14.62
N GLY A 716 -19.65 -12.45 13.78
CA GLY A 716 -19.25 -11.53 12.71
C GLY A 716 -18.26 -12.18 11.73
N TYR A 717 -17.20 -11.46 11.34
CA TYR A 717 -16.18 -11.95 10.42
C TYR A 717 -14.78 -11.56 10.89
N ALA A 718 -13.90 -12.56 11.05
CA ALA A 718 -12.48 -12.36 11.33
C ALA A 718 -11.64 -13.07 10.25
N ARG A 719 -10.57 -12.45 9.77
CA ARG A 719 -9.67 -13.08 8.79
C ARG A 719 -8.72 -14.05 9.51
N SER A 720 -8.69 -15.30 9.06
CA SER A 720 -7.84 -16.36 9.62
C SER A 720 -7.39 -17.40 8.59
N THR A 721 -7.64 -17.16 7.31
CA THR A 721 -7.48 -18.13 6.21
C THR A 721 -6.23 -17.90 5.36
N SER A 722 -5.37 -16.93 5.71
CA SER A 722 -4.15 -16.66 4.91
C SER A 722 -2.93 -16.26 5.74
N PRO A 723 -2.53 -17.06 6.73
CA PRO A 723 -1.43 -16.73 7.64
C PRO A 723 -0.04 -16.77 6.99
N LEU A 724 0.15 -17.38 5.82
CA LEU A 724 1.44 -17.35 5.12
C LEU A 724 1.70 -16.00 4.43
N ARG A 725 0.64 -15.21 4.17
CA ARG A 725 0.71 -13.92 3.46
C ARG A 725 0.08 -12.74 4.17
N ARG A 726 -0.60 -12.93 5.31
CA ARG A 726 -1.19 -11.86 6.14
C ARG A 726 -0.80 -11.99 7.61
N TYR A 727 -0.11 -11.01 8.15
CA TYR A 727 0.26 -10.97 9.57
C TYR A 727 -0.96 -10.96 10.53
N PRO A 728 -2.07 -10.25 10.26
CA PRO A 728 -3.26 -10.32 11.12
C PRO A 728 -3.82 -11.74 11.28
N ASP A 729 -3.70 -12.57 10.26
CA ASP A 729 -4.14 -13.98 10.30
C ASP A 729 -3.20 -14.82 11.19
N ILE A 730 -1.88 -14.55 11.17
CA ILE A 730 -0.91 -15.14 12.12
C ILE A 730 -1.30 -14.78 13.55
N VAL A 731 -1.66 -13.52 13.81
CA VAL A 731 -2.14 -13.08 15.13
C VAL A 731 -3.41 -13.83 15.53
N ALA A 732 -4.38 -13.97 14.61
CA ALA A 732 -5.59 -14.73 14.88
C ALA A 732 -5.28 -16.20 15.24
N HIS A 733 -4.34 -16.83 14.53
CA HIS A 733 -3.90 -18.20 14.83
C HIS A 733 -3.27 -18.32 16.22
N TRP A 734 -2.35 -17.43 16.61
CA TRP A 734 -1.77 -17.42 17.95
C TRP A 734 -2.83 -17.26 19.05
N GLN A 735 -3.75 -16.32 18.87
CA GLN A 735 -4.82 -16.04 19.83
C GLN A 735 -5.77 -17.23 20.01
N LEU A 736 -6.25 -17.81 18.89
CA LEU A 736 -7.15 -18.97 18.92
C LEU A 736 -6.46 -20.19 19.51
N LYS A 737 -5.22 -20.48 19.10
CA LYS A 737 -4.45 -21.63 19.61
C LYS A 737 -4.12 -21.51 21.09
N ALA A 738 -3.78 -20.31 21.58
CA ALA A 738 -3.57 -20.09 23.01
C ALA A 738 -4.84 -20.44 23.81
N SER A 739 -6.01 -19.97 23.35
CA SER A 739 -7.30 -20.29 23.98
C SER A 739 -7.65 -21.78 23.88
N LEU A 740 -7.38 -22.43 22.74
CA LEU A 740 -7.57 -23.87 22.55
C LEU A 740 -6.74 -24.71 23.52
N ALA A 741 -5.53 -24.24 23.85
CA ALA A 741 -4.66 -24.84 24.86
C ALA A 741 -4.99 -24.45 26.31
N GLY A 742 -6.04 -23.65 26.56
CA GLY A 742 -6.34 -23.12 27.90
C GLY A 742 -5.31 -22.11 28.43
N ARG A 743 -4.50 -21.52 27.54
CA ARG A 743 -3.49 -20.50 27.86
C ARG A 743 -4.05 -19.09 27.66
N THR A 744 -3.38 -18.12 28.25
CA THR A 744 -3.69 -16.71 28.00
C THR A 744 -3.28 -16.29 26.60
N ALA A 745 -4.18 -15.62 25.89
CA ALA A 745 -3.95 -15.00 24.60
C ALA A 745 -2.74 -14.03 24.62
N PRO A 746 -1.77 -14.14 23.68
CA PRO A 746 -0.57 -13.27 23.69
C PRO A 746 -0.85 -11.77 23.51
N TRP A 747 -1.99 -11.41 22.92
CA TRP A 747 -2.49 -10.03 22.89
C TRP A 747 -3.70 -9.88 23.80
N SER A 748 -3.61 -8.95 24.75
CA SER A 748 -4.79 -8.43 25.44
C SER A 748 -5.64 -7.60 24.48
N GLN A 749 -6.90 -7.37 24.84
CA GLN A 749 -7.79 -6.50 24.06
C GLN A 749 -7.22 -5.09 23.91
N GLU A 750 -6.70 -4.49 24.99
CA GLU A 750 -6.07 -3.16 24.97
C GLU A 750 -4.87 -3.12 24.02
N ARG A 751 -4.01 -4.15 24.04
CA ARG A 751 -2.86 -4.23 23.13
C ARG A 751 -3.31 -4.37 21.67
N LEU A 752 -4.35 -5.18 21.41
CA LEU A 752 -4.86 -5.39 20.06
C LEU A 752 -5.52 -4.12 19.50
N GLU A 753 -6.31 -3.41 20.31
CA GLU A 753 -6.90 -2.12 19.96
C GLU A 753 -5.82 -1.07 19.65
N ALA A 754 -4.72 -1.06 20.40
CA ALA A 754 -3.59 -0.17 20.13
C ALA A 754 -2.85 -0.51 18.83
N ASP A 755 -2.72 -1.80 18.47
CA ASP A 755 -2.05 -2.26 17.24
C ASP A 755 -2.96 -2.16 15.99
N MET A 756 -4.29 -2.14 16.15
CA MET A 756 -5.26 -2.22 15.04
C MET A 756 -5.14 -1.08 14.01
N PRO A 757 -4.97 0.21 14.38
CA PRO A 757 -4.78 1.28 13.42
C PRO A 757 -3.55 1.07 12.53
N ARG A 758 -2.47 0.50 13.09
CA ARG A 758 -1.27 0.12 12.32
C ARG A 758 -1.59 -0.99 11.33
N MET A 759 -2.28 -2.04 11.75
CA MET A 759 -2.65 -3.15 10.88
C MET A 759 -3.54 -2.69 9.70
N ALA A 760 -4.62 -1.96 10.00
CA ALA A 760 -5.55 -1.47 8.97
C ALA A 760 -4.85 -0.60 7.91
N ARG A 761 -3.86 0.17 8.35
CA ARG A 761 -3.06 1.02 7.48
C ARG A 761 -2.05 0.27 6.65
N MET A 762 -1.31 -0.67 7.24
CA MET A 762 -0.36 -1.49 6.48
C MET A 762 -1.10 -2.27 5.38
N ASP A 763 -2.30 -2.76 5.68
CA ASP A 763 -3.22 -3.32 4.67
C ASP A 763 -3.57 -2.33 3.54
N ALA A 764 -3.92 -1.09 3.89
CA ALA A 764 -4.24 -0.05 2.90
C ALA A 764 -3.02 0.35 2.07
N TRP A 765 -1.84 0.40 2.70
CA TRP A 765 -0.57 0.73 2.09
C TRP A 765 -0.14 -0.33 1.08
N SER A 766 -0.10 -1.61 1.46
CA SER A 766 0.25 -2.73 0.55
C SER A 766 -0.62 -2.69 -0.71
N ARG A 767 -1.95 -2.57 -0.55
CA ARG A 767 -2.89 -2.46 -1.68
C ARG A 767 -2.68 -1.21 -2.52
N SER A 768 -2.28 -0.10 -1.90
CA SER A 768 -2.01 1.14 -2.64
C SER A 768 -0.71 1.07 -3.42
N LEU A 769 0.31 0.40 -2.88
CA LEU A 769 1.59 0.19 -3.55
C LEU A 769 1.40 -0.73 -4.75
N GLU A 770 0.76 -1.88 -4.58
CA GLU A 770 0.48 -2.82 -5.68
C GLU A 770 -0.28 -2.14 -6.83
N ARG A 771 -1.34 -1.37 -6.52
CA ARG A 771 -2.07 -0.58 -7.53
C ARG A 771 -1.18 0.45 -8.22
N ARG A 772 -0.30 1.13 -7.48
CA ARG A 772 0.60 2.15 -8.03
C ARG A 772 1.58 1.52 -9.01
N VAL A 773 2.20 0.40 -8.63
CA VAL A 773 3.19 -0.30 -9.47
C VAL A 773 2.50 -0.91 -10.70
N ARG A 774 1.32 -1.53 -10.55
CA ARG A 774 0.52 -1.98 -11.71
C ARG A 774 0.15 -0.85 -12.66
N TYR A 775 -0.24 0.31 -12.13
CA TYR A 775 -0.51 1.50 -12.94
C TYR A 775 0.75 2.01 -13.65
N PHE A 776 1.89 2.00 -12.96
CA PHE A 776 3.18 2.39 -13.53
C PHE A 776 3.52 1.55 -14.77
N TRP A 777 3.43 0.22 -14.67
CA TRP A 777 3.70 -0.68 -15.79
C TRP A 777 2.70 -0.54 -16.93
N MET A 778 1.42 -0.41 -16.63
CA MET A 778 0.39 -0.13 -17.64
C MET A 778 0.71 1.18 -18.39
N ALA A 779 0.99 2.26 -17.66
CA ALA A 779 1.35 3.53 -18.27
C ALA A 779 2.64 3.43 -19.11
N LEU A 780 3.63 2.68 -18.65
CA LEU A 780 4.88 2.46 -19.38
C LEU A 780 4.67 1.65 -20.67
N GLY A 781 3.87 0.60 -20.63
CA GLY A 781 3.49 -0.16 -21.82
C GLY A 781 2.73 0.69 -22.83
N LEU A 782 1.69 1.42 -22.40
CA LEU A 782 0.95 2.34 -23.26
C LEU A 782 1.86 3.44 -23.87
N ARG A 783 2.83 3.94 -23.10
CA ARG A 783 3.80 4.91 -23.61
C ARG A 783 4.61 4.34 -24.76
N ARG A 784 5.08 3.09 -24.64
CA ARG A 784 5.85 2.42 -25.67
C ARG A 784 5.04 2.16 -26.94
N LEU A 785 3.74 1.85 -26.80
CA LEU A 785 2.84 1.74 -27.94
C LEU A 785 2.68 3.08 -28.69
N LEU A 786 2.63 4.21 -27.96
CA LEU A 786 2.59 5.54 -28.57
C LEU A 786 3.88 5.94 -29.27
N ASP A 787 5.03 5.53 -28.72
CA ASP A 787 6.36 5.83 -29.29
C ASP A 787 6.75 4.84 -30.41
N ALA A 788 5.92 3.82 -30.70
CA ALA A 788 6.20 2.79 -31.70
C ALA A 788 6.20 3.39 -33.14
N PRO A 789 7.07 2.91 -34.04
CA PRO A 789 7.08 3.35 -35.43
C PRO A 789 5.70 3.17 -36.12
N PRO A 790 5.29 4.10 -37.00
CA PRO A 790 4.03 3.96 -37.73
C PRO A 790 3.93 2.62 -38.48
N GLY A 791 2.85 1.88 -38.25
CA GLY A 791 2.59 0.59 -38.89
C GLY A 791 3.31 -0.62 -38.27
N SER A 792 4.05 -0.45 -37.17
CA SER A 792 4.68 -1.57 -36.47
C SER A 792 3.76 -2.29 -35.46
N LEU A 793 2.62 -1.68 -35.13
CA LEU A 793 1.68 -2.22 -34.14
C LEU A 793 0.78 -3.29 -34.76
N THR A 794 0.54 -4.35 -34.00
CA THR A 794 -0.50 -5.34 -34.31
C THR A 794 -1.90 -4.72 -34.23
N PRO A 795 -2.93 -5.33 -34.85
CA PRO A 795 -4.31 -4.86 -34.72
C PRO A 795 -4.80 -4.77 -33.27
N GLU A 796 -4.36 -5.70 -32.42
CA GLU A 796 -4.69 -5.74 -31.00
C GLU A 796 -4.05 -4.57 -30.24
N GLU A 797 -2.76 -4.29 -30.48
CA GLU A 797 -2.06 -3.14 -29.90
C GLU A 797 -2.65 -1.81 -30.39
N GLN A 798 -3.01 -1.73 -31.66
CA GLN A 798 -3.65 -0.53 -32.23
C GLN A 798 -5.01 -0.26 -31.56
N ALA A 799 -5.76 -1.30 -31.19
CA ALA A 799 -7.04 -1.16 -30.51
C ALA A 799 -6.90 -0.59 -29.08
N LEU A 800 -5.74 -0.79 -28.41
CA LEU A 800 -5.45 -0.19 -27.10
C LEU A 800 -5.29 1.33 -27.15
N LEU A 801 -5.00 1.90 -28.34
CA LEU A 801 -4.90 3.34 -28.53
C LEU A 801 -6.28 4.02 -28.70
N GLY A 802 -7.33 3.23 -28.91
CA GLY A 802 -8.73 3.64 -28.98
C GLY A 802 -9.36 3.52 -30.37
N PRO A 803 -10.69 3.75 -30.47
CA PRO A 803 -11.57 4.31 -29.43
C PRO A 803 -11.88 3.36 -28.27
N LEU A 804 -11.88 3.88 -27.03
CA LEU A 804 -12.14 3.18 -25.77
C LEU A 804 -13.36 3.76 -25.05
N ASP A 805 -14.06 2.94 -24.27
CA ASP A 805 -15.09 3.41 -23.35
C ASP A 805 -14.45 4.03 -22.11
N ALA A 806 -15.02 5.13 -21.67
CA ALA A 806 -14.67 5.77 -20.43
C ALA A 806 -15.91 6.24 -19.69
N VAL A 807 -15.79 6.40 -18.38
CA VAL A 807 -16.80 7.04 -17.54
C VAL A 807 -16.17 8.12 -16.70
N VAL A 808 -16.86 9.24 -16.51
CA VAL A 808 -16.43 10.28 -15.58
C VAL A 808 -16.36 9.68 -14.17
N ALA A 809 -15.16 9.59 -13.61
CA ALA A 809 -14.91 9.01 -12.31
C ALA A 809 -14.90 10.07 -11.20
N LEU A 810 -14.44 11.28 -11.53
CA LEU A 810 -14.58 12.46 -10.66
C LEU A 810 -15.12 13.62 -11.50
N PRO A 811 -16.27 14.21 -11.15
CA PRO A 811 -16.90 15.32 -11.88
C PRO A 811 -16.18 16.67 -11.68
N ASP A 812 -14.94 16.64 -11.20
CA ASP A 812 -14.12 17.82 -10.92
C ASP A 812 -13.28 18.19 -12.14
N VAL A 813 -13.63 19.30 -12.80
CA VAL A 813 -12.90 19.87 -13.93
C VAL A 813 -11.74 20.71 -13.39
N ARG A 814 -10.54 20.14 -13.42
CA ARG A 814 -9.32 20.81 -12.97
C ARG A 814 -8.75 21.66 -14.10
N ILE A 815 -8.72 22.97 -13.91
CA ILE A 815 -8.16 23.94 -14.85
C ILE A 815 -6.74 24.30 -14.44
N ASN A 816 -5.79 24.22 -15.36
CA ASN A 816 -4.43 24.73 -15.17
C ASN A 816 -4.31 26.10 -15.86
N PRO A 817 -4.28 27.22 -15.10
CA PRO A 817 -4.24 28.55 -15.69
C PRO A 817 -2.92 28.83 -16.43
N SER A 818 -1.83 28.16 -16.07
CA SER A 818 -0.52 28.35 -16.70
C SER A 818 -0.39 27.62 -18.05
N ARG A 819 -1.15 26.55 -18.25
CA ARG A 819 -1.16 25.76 -19.50
C ARG A 819 -2.40 25.99 -20.35
N LEU A 820 -3.41 26.66 -19.79
CA LEU A 820 -4.73 26.87 -20.39
C LEU A 820 -5.42 25.54 -20.80
N ASP A 821 -5.12 24.44 -20.09
CA ASP A 821 -5.77 23.15 -20.28
C ASP A 821 -6.71 22.82 -19.10
N ALA A 822 -7.82 22.15 -19.40
CA ALA A 822 -8.75 21.63 -18.41
C ALA A 822 -8.74 20.10 -18.48
N ARG A 823 -8.89 19.42 -17.34
CA ARG A 823 -8.88 17.96 -17.25
C ARG A 823 -9.94 17.44 -16.30
N VAL A 824 -10.52 16.30 -16.66
CA VAL A 824 -11.47 15.55 -15.83
C VAL A 824 -10.94 14.15 -15.62
N ARG A 825 -11.11 13.59 -14.42
CA ARG A 825 -10.70 12.19 -14.18
C ARG A 825 -11.76 11.25 -14.72
N VAL A 826 -11.35 10.36 -15.61
CA VAL A 826 -12.17 9.30 -16.16
C VAL A 826 -11.61 7.94 -15.78
N PHE A 827 -12.48 6.93 -15.70
CA PHE A 827 -12.08 5.54 -15.60
C PHE A 827 -12.27 4.89 -16.97
N VAL A 828 -11.25 4.20 -17.48
CA VAL A 828 -11.24 3.50 -18.77
C VAL A 828 -11.31 2.00 -18.48
N PRO A 829 -12.51 1.37 -18.53
CA PRO A 829 -12.70 0.01 -18.02
C PRO A 829 -11.93 -1.03 -18.82
N GLN A 830 -11.83 -0.88 -20.15
CA GLN A 830 -11.06 -1.78 -21.02
C GLN A 830 -9.57 -1.86 -20.64
N LEU A 831 -9.01 -0.80 -20.04
CA LEU A 831 -7.62 -0.75 -19.59
C LEU A 831 -7.49 -0.93 -18.07
N GLY A 832 -8.60 -0.95 -17.33
CA GLY A 832 -8.61 -1.07 -15.87
C GLY A 832 -7.90 0.08 -15.14
N ILE A 833 -7.89 1.29 -15.71
CA ILE A 833 -7.16 2.45 -15.17
C ILE A 833 -7.99 3.72 -15.04
N ASN A 834 -7.58 4.58 -14.11
CA ASN A 834 -7.98 5.99 -14.11
C ASN A 834 -7.07 6.80 -15.05
N ALA A 835 -7.65 7.61 -15.91
CA ALA A 835 -6.94 8.50 -16.83
C ALA A 835 -7.38 9.96 -16.63
N GLU A 836 -6.52 10.89 -17.04
CA GLU A 836 -6.86 12.30 -17.13
C GLU A 836 -7.36 12.59 -18.54
N CYS A 837 -8.67 12.90 -18.65
CA CYS A 837 -9.29 13.27 -19.91
C CYS A 837 -9.16 14.76 -20.13
N GLY A 838 -8.56 15.18 -21.24
CA GLY A 838 -8.58 16.60 -21.62
C GLY A 838 -10.01 17.08 -21.86
N TRP A 839 -10.36 18.21 -21.25
CA TRP A 839 -11.73 18.70 -21.16
C TRP A 839 -11.85 20.09 -21.79
N HIS A 840 -12.68 20.22 -22.81
CA HIS A 840 -12.92 21.48 -23.50
C HIS A 840 -14.23 22.11 -23.03
N ARG A 841 -14.30 23.43 -22.99
CA ARG A 841 -15.49 24.21 -22.59
C ARG A 841 -16.78 23.90 -23.38
N SER A 842 -16.66 23.28 -24.55
CA SER A 842 -17.81 22.88 -25.37
C SER A 842 -18.43 21.55 -24.93
N ILE A 843 -17.76 20.80 -24.06
CA ILE A 843 -18.27 19.56 -23.49
C ILE A 843 -19.16 19.95 -22.30
N ALA A 844 -20.34 19.32 -22.21
CA ALA A 844 -21.26 19.52 -21.09
C ALA A 844 -20.57 19.28 -19.74
N ALA A 845 -21.19 19.75 -18.65
CA ALA A 845 -20.68 19.54 -17.29
C ALA A 845 -20.37 18.05 -17.06
N ALA A 846 -19.22 17.78 -16.45
CA ALA A 846 -18.80 16.41 -16.16
C ALA A 846 -19.70 15.83 -15.06
N GLU A 847 -20.66 14.98 -15.42
CA GLU A 847 -21.50 14.28 -14.43
C GLU A 847 -20.87 12.95 -14.03
N LEU A 848 -20.88 12.61 -12.74
CA LEU A 848 -20.34 11.34 -12.24
C LEU A 848 -21.02 10.14 -12.93
N GLY A 849 -20.22 9.24 -13.50
CA GLY A 849 -20.70 8.05 -14.20
C GLY A 849 -21.14 8.28 -15.65
N ALA A 850 -21.08 9.53 -16.15
CA ALA A 850 -21.40 9.85 -17.54
C ALA A 850 -20.48 9.10 -18.51
N PRO A 851 -21.02 8.39 -19.52
CA PRO A 851 -20.23 7.66 -20.49
C PRO A 851 -19.57 8.60 -21.50
N LEU A 852 -18.38 8.22 -21.95
CA LEU A 852 -17.56 8.92 -22.93
C LEU A 852 -16.86 7.90 -23.83
N LYS A 853 -16.59 8.29 -25.08
CA LYS A 853 -15.61 7.61 -25.92
C LYS A 853 -14.33 8.42 -25.92
N VAL A 854 -13.20 7.77 -25.66
CA VAL A 854 -11.89 8.41 -25.55
C VAL A 854 -10.86 7.67 -26.37
N ARG A 855 -9.81 8.38 -26.77
CA ARG A 855 -8.60 7.81 -27.37
C ARG A 855 -7.40 8.13 -26.50
N LEU A 856 -6.42 7.24 -26.49
CA LEU A 856 -5.14 7.50 -25.84
C LEU A 856 -4.44 8.65 -26.56
N HIS A 857 -3.93 9.62 -25.80
CA HIS A 857 -3.26 10.79 -26.34
C HIS A 857 -1.79 10.85 -25.97
N ASP A 858 -1.47 10.74 -24.67
CA ASP A 858 -0.09 10.75 -24.19
C ASP A 858 0.01 10.00 -22.86
N VAL A 859 1.23 9.63 -22.49
CA VAL A 859 1.55 9.22 -21.12
C VAL A 859 2.60 10.20 -20.60
N VAL A 860 2.19 10.99 -19.62
CA VAL A 860 3.05 12.00 -18.99
C VAL A 860 3.69 11.40 -17.74
N ARG A 861 5.01 11.48 -17.67
CA ARG A 861 5.78 11.08 -16.48
C ARG A 861 6.42 12.31 -15.88
N ALA A 862 6.01 12.66 -14.67
CA ALA A 862 6.61 13.73 -13.87
C ALA A 862 7.23 13.09 -12.62
N GLY A 863 8.48 12.65 -12.78
CA GLY A 863 9.21 11.88 -11.78
C GLY A 863 8.46 10.62 -11.38
N VAL A 864 7.91 10.67 -10.18
CA VAL A 864 7.29 9.54 -9.49
C VAL A 864 5.86 9.24 -9.92
N ARG A 865 5.24 10.15 -10.67
CA ARG A 865 3.85 10.03 -11.13
C ARG A 865 3.82 9.81 -12.63
N SER A 866 3.24 8.69 -13.02
CA SER A 866 2.72 8.48 -14.36
C SER A 866 1.27 8.94 -14.40
N SER A 867 0.87 9.57 -15.49
CA SER A 867 -0.52 9.91 -15.77
C SER A 867 -0.80 9.60 -17.22
N VAL A 868 -1.76 8.71 -17.43
CA VAL A 868 -2.30 8.41 -18.76
C VAL A 868 -3.27 9.53 -19.14
N ILE A 869 -3.00 10.16 -20.28
CA ILE A 869 -3.80 11.24 -20.83
C ILE A 869 -4.64 10.69 -21.98
N VAL A 870 -5.93 10.91 -21.89
CA VAL A 870 -6.89 10.57 -22.95
C VAL A 870 -7.60 11.83 -23.42
N VAL A 871 -8.17 11.78 -24.61
CA VAL A 871 -9.01 12.86 -25.16
C VAL A 871 -10.31 12.27 -25.70
N PRO A 872 -11.45 13.00 -25.63
CA PRO A 872 -12.68 12.56 -26.24
C PRO A 872 -12.49 12.27 -27.73
N GLU A 873 -13.12 11.21 -28.23
CA GLU A 873 -12.95 10.73 -29.61
C GLU A 873 -13.24 11.80 -30.66
N HIS A 874 -14.26 12.64 -30.44
CA HIS A 874 -14.64 13.70 -31.37
C HIS A 874 -13.70 14.91 -31.36
N TRP A 875 -12.66 14.90 -30.51
CA TRP A 875 -11.63 15.92 -30.48
C TRP A 875 -10.53 15.60 -31.50
N ASN A 876 -10.70 16.11 -32.72
CA ASN A 876 -9.59 16.24 -33.66
C ASN A 876 -8.71 17.42 -33.21
N ALA A 877 -7.41 17.13 -33.10
CA ALA A 877 -6.37 18.00 -32.56
C ALA A 877 -6.37 19.42 -33.14
#